data_AF-N8QCX6-F1
#
_entry.id   AF-N8QCX6-F1
#
_cell.length_a   1.000
_cell.length_b   1.000
_cell.length_c   1.000
_cell.angle_alpha   90.00
_cell.angle_beta   90.00
_cell.angle_gamma   90.00
#
_symmetry.space_group_name_H-M   'P 1'
#
loop_
_entity.id
_entity.type
_entity.pdbx_description
1 polymer ?
#
loop_
_entity_poly.entity_id
_entity_poly.type
_entity_poly.pdbx_seq_one_letter_code
_entity_poly.pdbx_strand_id
1 'polypeptide(L)'
;MGSIEVRNPLLSKKLKRTETRLLIIDDNQIRFNQIRDLLISNEHIVQATLLDDLQNFEKQLHQNWDLVIFGRAYDLKYEQALSLIQLSKQPNLPIILLKPDNYQADQYASYIRKGVYDILNLDYLDRFYIGLLRALSLSRLLLTQQHLMNELESAQTQAQSLAQESNKAIALIQEGIHIQANAEYLALFGIKNEEDIVGLPLLDLLQPKELNDFKLRFKKITQGQFDFGRFDITTLNNHVAIPNPLKIEFLPSTDEDALQITIDIENSESSNITASTTEKNTQKPNTYQLINRTITKQPSNINALVLFSLASCPEIIFQGDWITSKNYFSQINEFLKDQTHAPLFQIATGVFIGLFQAESKAKLESKLIGLNSLSKPQLLTINQSTYPLNLRIGYSILDAEIRDENHFEQFINLAYSTVLPKNEPTPQLELETRIDSPTIELQQQEIKSVDAVPESALIRALQHSLDRGEIHLKYQQLYDKQDTNLYTYEVTSGFIFENTWKDLSSLRELAEDDELSIKLDRWILVESCKQLHNFITQYPEAKLIVNLNKAVLLHDRTFPEFISKLITIVRSKLTHPLILQFSEEDLTQNISDAQKHIAQLRQFGAEVSLRDFGNSIYSESAARQLDVNCLTLHLSLTKMLQSEQSTQELQEKIQMFHEIKPVEIMLRDLNDMTLFANAWNVDARFIQGDYFQKKLDHLIDVQDQ
;
A
#
# COMPACT_ATOMS: atom_id res chain seq x y z
N MET A 1 -21.65 41.15 -2.97
CA MET A 1 -20.20 40.89 -2.80
C MET A 1 -20.00 40.40 -1.37
N GLY A 2 -19.81 39.10 -1.17
CA GLY A 2 -19.45 38.55 0.15
C GLY A 2 -17.95 38.72 0.36
N SER A 3 -17.55 39.41 1.41
CA SER A 3 -16.14 39.60 1.77
C SER A 3 -15.48 38.26 2.06
N ILE A 4 -14.47 37.90 1.28
CA ILE A 4 -13.53 36.84 1.64
C ILE A 4 -12.74 37.37 2.84
N GLU A 5 -13.14 37.01 4.06
CA GLU A 5 -12.31 37.23 5.24
C GLU A 5 -11.06 36.36 5.09
N VAL A 6 -9.97 36.97 4.64
CA VAL A 6 -8.63 36.38 4.66
C VAL A 6 -8.28 36.14 6.14
N ARG A 7 -8.55 34.94 6.64
CA ARG A 7 -8.24 34.58 8.03
C ARG A 7 -6.73 34.48 8.20
N ASN A 8 -6.16 35.46 8.91
CA ASN A 8 -4.74 35.47 9.24
C ASN A 8 -4.38 34.20 10.05
N PRO A 9 -3.46 33.34 9.57
CA PRO A 9 -3.09 32.10 10.26
C PRO A 9 -2.50 32.33 11.66
N LEU A 10 -1.96 33.54 11.94
CA LEU A 10 -1.52 33.96 13.29
C LEU A 10 -2.67 34.01 14.30
N LEU A 11 -3.90 34.26 13.85
CA LEU A 11 -5.11 34.30 14.69
C LEU A 11 -5.85 32.95 14.70
N SER A 12 -5.19 31.88 14.25
CA SER A 12 -5.81 30.56 14.19
C SER A 12 -6.15 30.04 15.59
N LYS A 13 -7.26 29.29 15.68
CA LYS A 13 -7.70 28.64 16.93
C LYS A 13 -6.74 27.57 17.45
N LYS A 14 -5.65 27.24 16.73
CA LYS A 14 -4.67 26.24 17.15
C LYS A 14 -3.83 26.71 18.34
N LEU A 15 -3.34 27.95 18.31
CA LEU A 15 -2.55 28.55 19.40
C LEU A 15 -3.34 28.59 20.72
N LYS A 16 -4.65 28.87 20.63
CA LYS A 16 -5.57 28.93 21.78
C LYS A 16 -5.79 27.58 22.48
N ARG A 17 -5.54 26.45 21.81
CA ARG A 17 -5.80 25.10 22.33
C ARG A 17 -4.62 24.48 23.06
N THR A 18 -3.44 25.08 22.97
CA THR A 18 -2.21 24.62 23.61
C THR A 18 -1.92 25.46 24.84
N GLU A 19 -1.55 24.83 25.95
CA GLU A 19 -1.07 25.54 27.14
C GLU A 19 0.14 26.40 26.77
N THR A 20 0.08 27.69 27.11
CA THR A 20 1.14 28.67 26.87
C THR A 20 1.82 29.02 28.17
N ARG A 21 3.13 28.76 28.26
CA ARG A 21 3.95 29.02 29.44
C ARG A 21 4.71 30.33 29.28
N LEU A 22 4.36 31.30 30.12
CA LEU A 22 4.94 32.64 30.08
C LEU A 22 5.76 32.92 31.33
N LEU A 23 6.99 33.39 31.12
CA LEU A 23 7.81 33.91 32.19
C LEU A 23 7.81 35.43 32.11
N ILE A 24 7.23 36.09 33.10
CA ILE A 24 7.10 37.55 33.13
C ILE A 24 8.06 38.08 34.19
N ILE A 25 9.02 38.88 33.76
CA ILE A 25 10.03 39.50 34.62
C ILE A 25 9.63 40.95 34.83
N ASP A 26 8.94 41.23 35.93
CA ASP A 26 8.34 42.54 36.18
C ASP A 26 8.09 42.78 37.68
N ASP A 27 8.46 43.97 38.18
CA ASP A 27 8.18 44.45 39.55
C ASP A 27 6.71 44.83 39.79
N ASN A 28 5.88 44.83 38.74
CA ASN A 28 4.51 45.33 38.76
C ASN A 28 3.47 44.21 38.53
N GLN A 29 2.81 43.81 39.61
CA GLN A 29 1.72 42.82 39.60
C GLN A 29 0.52 43.22 38.72
N ILE A 30 0.26 44.53 38.53
CA ILE A 30 -0.85 45.01 37.70
C ILE A 30 -0.57 44.69 36.23
N ARG A 31 0.67 44.93 35.75
CA ARG A 31 1.08 44.60 34.37
C ARG A 31 1.00 43.09 34.13
N PHE A 32 1.43 42.28 35.10
CA PHE A 32 1.27 40.83 35.06
C PHE A 32 -0.19 40.39 34.87
N ASN A 33 -1.10 40.90 35.71
CA ASN A 33 -2.52 40.56 35.60
C ASN A 33 -3.11 41.03 34.27
N GLN A 34 -2.75 42.22 33.79
CA GLN A 34 -3.21 42.73 32.48
C GLN A 34 -2.80 41.79 31.33
N ILE A 35 -1.55 41.33 31.29
CA ILE A 35 -1.07 40.41 30.24
C ILE A 35 -1.80 39.07 30.32
N ARG A 36 -1.94 38.53 31.54
CA ARG A 36 -2.61 37.25 31.77
C ARG A 36 -4.08 37.31 31.37
N ASP A 37 -4.79 38.34 31.83
CA ASP A 37 -6.23 38.50 31.60
C ASP A 37 -6.52 38.84 30.11
N LEU A 38 -5.59 39.53 29.42
CA LEU A 38 -5.66 39.74 27.97
C LEU A 38 -5.63 38.42 27.19
N LEU A 39 -4.80 37.46 27.61
CA LEU A 39 -4.75 36.15 26.96
C LEU A 39 -5.97 35.27 27.32
N ILE A 40 -6.39 35.28 28.58
CA ILE A 40 -7.56 34.51 29.04
C ILE A 40 -8.84 35.01 28.36
N SER A 41 -9.05 36.34 28.29
CA SER A 41 -10.19 36.93 27.58
C SER A 41 -10.20 36.62 26.07
N ASN A 42 -9.03 36.31 25.51
CA ASN A 42 -8.87 35.83 24.14
C ASN A 42 -8.86 34.29 24.03
N GLU A 43 -9.33 33.57 25.05
CA GLU A 43 -9.49 32.10 25.08
C GLU A 43 -8.16 31.29 25.03
N HIS A 44 -7.04 31.87 25.46
CA HIS A 44 -5.78 31.11 25.59
C HIS A 44 -5.70 30.41 26.94
N ILE A 45 -5.16 29.19 26.93
CA ILE A 45 -4.78 28.47 28.15
C ILE A 45 -3.37 28.94 28.52
N VAL A 46 -3.22 29.65 29.64
CA VAL A 46 -1.94 30.29 30.02
C VAL A 46 -1.52 29.88 31.42
N GLN A 47 -0.26 29.46 31.54
CA GLN A 47 0.45 29.32 32.79
C GLN A 47 1.54 30.40 32.84
N ALA A 48 1.31 31.46 33.63
CA ALA A 48 2.25 32.58 33.73
C ALA A 48 2.87 32.63 35.13
N THR A 49 4.19 32.85 35.19
CA THR A 49 4.94 33.05 36.44
C THR A 49 5.53 34.46 36.44
N LEU A 50 5.34 35.18 37.56
CA LEU A 50 5.93 36.48 37.80
C LEU A 50 7.21 36.33 38.64
N LEU A 51 8.27 37.03 38.26
CA LEU A 51 9.49 37.17 39.04
C LEU A 51 10.15 38.53 38.80
N ASP A 52 11.02 38.95 39.70
CA ASP A 52 11.73 40.24 39.61
C ASP A 52 13.22 40.15 39.99
N ASP A 53 13.74 38.93 40.21
CA ASP A 53 15.12 38.67 40.64
C ASP A 53 15.87 37.64 39.78
N LEU A 54 17.20 37.77 39.75
CA LEU A 54 18.14 36.90 39.02
C LEU A 54 18.07 35.44 39.49
N GLN A 55 18.06 35.19 40.81
CA GLN A 55 18.15 33.84 41.35
C GLN A 55 16.94 32.98 40.98
N ASN A 56 15.74 33.55 41.04
CA ASN A 56 14.54 32.85 40.63
C ASN A 56 14.47 32.70 39.11
N PHE A 57 14.95 33.67 38.35
CA PHE A 57 15.05 33.53 36.89
C PHE A 57 15.91 32.32 36.48
N GLU A 58 17.11 32.19 37.05
CA GLU A 58 18.01 31.05 36.79
C GLU A 58 17.35 29.71 37.12
N LYS A 59 16.65 29.62 38.26
CA LYS A 59 15.90 28.40 38.64
C LYS A 59 14.79 28.06 37.65
N GLN A 60 14.08 29.07 37.14
CA GLN A 60 12.97 28.86 36.21
C GLN A 60 13.45 28.42 34.82
N LEU A 61 14.67 28.76 34.40
CA LEU A 61 15.24 28.30 33.12
C LEU A 61 15.52 26.79 33.06
N HIS A 62 15.40 26.06 34.17
CA HIS A 62 15.40 24.59 34.17
C HIS A 62 14.06 23.99 33.69
N GLN A 63 13.00 24.79 33.63
CA GLN A 63 11.69 24.43 33.10
C GLN A 63 11.53 24.92 31.66
N ASN A 64 10.54 24.38 30.95
CA ASN A 64 10.24 24.78 29.58
C ASN A 64 9.28 25.98 29.55
N TRP A 65 9.75 27.08 28.95
CA TRP A 65 8.97 28.29 28.70
C TRP A 65 8.77 28.51 27.20
N ASP A 66 7.69 29.20 26.85
CA ASP A 66 7.39 29.55 25.46
C ASP A 66 7.83 30.96 25.11
N LEU A 67 7.78 31.87 26.08
CA LEU A 67 8.12 33.27 25.88
C LEU A 67 8.51 33.92 27.21
N VAL A 68 9.53 34.78 27.16
CA VAL A 68 9.86 35.68 28.27
C VAL A 68 9.40 37.10 27.95
N ILE A 69 8.72 37.73 28.89
CA ILE A 69 8.35 39.14 28.81
C ILE A 69 9.16 39.89 29.88
N PHE A 70 10.00 40.82 29.46
CA PHE A 70 10.90 41.56 30.32
C PHE A 70 10.42 43.00 30.51
N GLY A 71 10.08 43.37 31.74
CA GLY A 71 9.74 44.72 32.18
C GLY A 71 10.84 45.32 33.05
N ARG A 72 10.54 45.51 34.33
CA ARG A 72 11.48 46.02 35.34
C ARG A 72 11.79 44.92 36.35
N ALA A 73 13.05 44.80 36.73
CA ALA A 73 13.49 43.83 37.72
C ALA A 73 14.41 44.51 38.74
N TYR A 74 14.51 43.94 39.93
CA TYR A 74 15.28 44.50 41.05
C TYR A 74 16.79 44.38 40.83
N ASP A 75 17.28 43.20 40.44
CA ASP A 75 18.71 42.90 40.27
C ASP A 75 19.07 42.25 38.91
N LEU A 76 18.14 42.25 37.95
CA LEU A 76 18.31 41.61 36.64
C LEU A 76 18.17 42.64 35.50
N LYS A 77 19.08 42.59 34.53
CA LYS A 77 18.96 43.36 33.27
C LYS A 77 18.56 42.45 32.11
N TYR A 78 17.87 43.01 31.11
CA TYR A 78 17.46 42.24 29.92
C TYR A 78 18.66 41.63 29.16
N GLU A 79 19.82 42.30 29.16
CA GLU A 79 21.06 41.79 28.55
C GLU A 79 21.56 40.53 29.26
N GLN A 80 21.51 40.54 30.60
CA GLN A 80 21.85 39.36 31.40
C GLN A 80 20.84 38.24 31.17
N ALA A 81 19.55 38.56 31.08
CA ALA A 81 18.51 37.57 30.77
C ALA A 81 18.74 36.90 29.40
N LEU A 82 19.13 37.66 28.38
CA LEU A 82 19.52 37.12 27.06
C LEU A 82 20.71 36.17 27.17
N SER A 83 21.78 36.56 27.87
CA SER A 83 22.95 35.70 28.05
C SER A 83 22.63 34.41 28.80
N LEU A 84 21.81 34.49 29.85
CA LEU A 84 21.37 33.30 30.61
C LEU A 84 20.51 32.36 29.76
N ILE A 85 19.62 32.89 28.93
CA ILE A 85 18.83 32.09 28.00
C ILE A 85 19.71 31.38 26.98
N GLN A 86 20.70 32.07 26.39
CA GLN A 86 21.63 31.48 25.44
C GLN A 86 22.47 30.34 26.03
N LEU A 87 22.75 30.40 27.34
CA LEU A 87 23.47 29.36 28.08
C LEU A 87 22.56 28.26 28.64
N SER A 88 21.24 28.40 28.50
CA SER A 88 20.25 27.45 29.01
C SER A 88 19.94 26.33 28.02
N LYS A 89 19.04 25.41 28.40
CA LYS A 89 18.50 24.36 27.51
C LYS A 89 17.56 24.91 26.44
N GLN A 90 17.21 26.20 26.49
CA GLN A 90 16.30 26.86 25.55
C GLN A 90 16.94 28.12 24.92
N PRO A 91 18.06 28.00 24.18
CA PRO A 91 18.81 29.16 23.65
C PRO A 91 18.01 30.02 22.67
N ASN A 92 16.94 29.47 22.09
CA ASN A 92 16.06 30.11 21.13
C ASN A 92 14.78 30.68 21.75
N LEU A 93 14.68 30.74 23.09
CA LEU A 93 13.52 31.28 23.79
C LEU A 93 13.38 32.79 23.52
N PRO A 94 12.31 33.25 22.85
CA PRO A 94 12.15 34.67 22.54
C PRO A 94 11.97 35.51 23.81
N ILE A 95 12.55 36.71 23.79
CA ILE A 95 12.33 37.74 24.81
C ILE A 95 11.62 38.93 24.18
N ILE A 96 10.48 39.31 24.73
CA ILE A 96 9.81 40.58 24.44
C ILE A 96 10.15 41.58 25.53
N LEU A 97 10.54 42.79 25.15
CA LEU A 97 10.75 43.88 26.10
C LEU A 97 9.46 44.71 26.22
N LEU A 98 8.98 44.94 27.44
CA LEU A 98 7.97 45.96 27.69
C LEU A 98 8.59 47.33 27.53
N LYS A 99 7.95 48.20 26.74
CA LYS A 99 8.45 49.53 26.42
C LYS A 99 8.94 50.27 27.68
N PRO A 100 10.25 50.59 27.79
CA PRO A 100 10.77 51.40 28.89
C PRO A 100 10.26 52.85 28.82
N ASP A 101 10.15 53.53 29.96
CA ASP A 101 9.67 54.92 30.02
C ASP A 101 10.53 55.89 29.18
N ASN A 102 11.84 55.64 29.14
CA ASN A 102 12.82 56.47 28.40
C ASN A 102 13.05 55.98 26.95
N TYR A 103 12.17 55.14 26.41
CA TYR A 103 12.32 54.57 25.08
C TYR A 103 12.16 55.61 23.96
N GLN A 104 13.12 55.62 23.03
CA GLN A 104 13.05 56.39 21.78
C GLN A 104 13.05 55.46 20.57
N ALA A 105 12.36 55.85 19.49
CA ALA A 105 12.11 54.98 18.34
C ALA A 105 13.40 54.56 17.58
N ASP A 106 14.44 55.39 17.62
CA ASP A 106 15.77 55.13 17.07
C ASP A 106 16.52 54.00 17.80
N GLN A 107 16.17 53.71 19.06
CA GLN A 107 16.77 52.63 19.84
C GLN A 107 16.27 51.23 19.41
N TYR A 108 15.15 51.14 18.68
CA TYR A 108 14.53 49.86 18.27
C TYR A 108 15.53 48.89 17.64
N ALA A 109 16.26 49.34 16.63
CA ALA A 109 17.22 48.50 15.90
C ALA A 109 18.36 47.98 16.80
N SER A 110 18.75 48.74 17.83
CA SER A 110 19.78 48.33 18.78
C SER A 110 19.31 47.15 19.62
N TYR A 111 18.08 47.19 20.14
CA TYR A 111 17.50 46.10 20.92
C TYR A 111 17.36 44.82 20.09
N ILE A 112 16.86 44.92 18.85
CA ILE A 112 16.71 43.76 17.96
C ILE A 112 18.07 43.12 17.65
N ARG A 113 19.09 43.94 17.33
CA ARG A 113 20.45 43.43 17.08
C ARG A 113 21.10 42.74 18.27
N LYS A 114 20.68 43.09 19.50
CA LYS A 114 21.14 42.44 20.74
C LYS A 114 20.44 41.11 21.01
N GLY A 115 19.38 40.76 20.27
CA GLY A 115 18.64 39.51 20.42
C GLY A 115 17.27 39.65 21.09
N VAL A 116 16.80 40.86 21.38
CA VAL A 116 15.40 41.08 21.77
C VAL A 116 14.50 40.80 20.56
N TYR A 117 13.42 40.04 20.75
CA TYR A 117 12.52 39.67 19.66
C TYR A 117 11.68 40.87 19.18
N ASP A 118 11.05 41.57 20.12
CA ASP A 118 10.26 42.78 19.85
C ASP A 118 10.11 43.65 21.12
N ILE A 119 9.71 44.91 20.93
CA ILE A 119 9.39 45.85 22.02
C ILE A 119 7.91 46.18 21.96
N LEU A 120 7.15 45.80 22.99
CA LEU A 120 5.70 45.97 23.03
C LEU A 120 5.25 46.98 24.08
N ASN A 121 4.20 47.74 23.75
CA ASN A 121 3.60 48.73 24.65
C ASN A 121 2.21 48.26 25.12
N LEU A 122 2.02 48.19 26.44
CA LEU A 122 0.74 47.82 27.07
C LEU A 122 -0.34 48.89 26.94
N ASP A 123 0.02 50.15 26.63
CA ASP A 123 -0.97 51.22 26.39
C ASP A 123 -1.91 50.89 25.20
N TYR A 124 -1.44 50.05 24.27
CA TYR A 124 -2.15 49.65 23.06
C TYR A 124 -2.38 48.13 23.05
N LEU A 125 -3.36 47.67 23.83
CA LEU A 125 -3.62 46.24 24.08
C LEU A 125 -3.77 45.39 22.82
N ASP A 126 -4.43 45.88 21.77
CA ASP A 126 -4.58 45.11 20.52
C ASP A 126 -3.24 44.89 19.80
N ARG A 127 -2.40 45.93 19.76
CA ARG A 127 -1.06 45.84 19.14
C ARG A 127 -0.16 44.94 19.97
N PHE A 128 -0.23 45.07 21.31
CA PHE A 128 0.47 44.20 22.24
C PHE A 128 0.09 42.74 22.01
N TYR A 129 -1.21 42.44 21.95
CA TYR A 129 -1.73 41.10 21.74
C TYR A 129 -1.23 40.50 20.41
N ILE A 130 -1.28 41.24 19.31
CA ILE A 130 -0.78 40.77 18.01
C ILE A 130 0.74 40.51 18.03
N GLY A 131 1.51 41.40 18.66
CA GLY A 131 2.96 41.23 18.82
C GLY A 131 3.30 39.98 19.64
N LEU A 132 2.57 39.76 20.73
CA LEU A 132 2.70 38.58 21.57
C LEU A 132 2.39 37.29 20.79
N LEU A 133 1.32 37.27 20.00
CA LEU A 133 0.97 36.09 19.18
C LEU A 133 2.04 35.77 18.13
N ARG A 134 2.69 36.78 17.54
CA ARG A 134 3.80 36.56 16.59
C ARG A 134 4.98 35.89 17.28
N ALA A 135 5.35 36.35 18.47
CA ALA A 135 6.42 35.76 19.27
C ALA A 135 6.11 34.32 19.66
N LEU A 136 4.87 34.05 20.12
CA LEU A 136 4.42 32.70 20.45
C LEU A 136 4.41 31.77 19.22
N SER A 137 3.98 32.27 18.07
CA SER A 137 4.01 31.51 16.82
C SER A 137 5.45 31.13 16.43
N LEU A 138 6.41 32.05 16.58
CA LEU A 138 7.82 31.76 16.32
C LEU A 138 8.35 30.70 17.30
N SER A 139 8.10 30.88 18.60
CA SER A 139 8.52 29.93 19.63
C SER A 139 8.05 28.51 19.34
N ARG A 140 6.75 28.35 18.98
CA ARG A 140 6.18 27.05 18.60
C ARG A 140 6.84 26.44 17.36
N LEU A 141 7.17 27.26 16.37
CA LEU A 141 7.86 26.79 15.16
C LEU A 141 9.25 26.27 15.52
N LEU A 142 10.01 27.01 16.33
CA LEU A 142 11.35 26.63 16.74
C LEU A 142 11.36 25.35 17.60
N LEU A 143 10.41 25.22 18.53
CA LEU A 143 10.24 23.99 19.33
C LEU A 143 9.89 22.78 18.45
N THR A 144 9.00 22.97 17.47
CA THR A 144 8.62 21.91 16.53
C THR A 144 9.83 21.49 15.68
N GLN A 145 10.61 22.45 15.19
CA GLN A 145 11.83 22.18 14.44
C GLN A 145 12.82 21.38 15.28
N GLN A 146 13.08 21.79 16.52
CA GLN A 146 14.01 21.08 17.41
C GLN A 146 13.53 19.65 17.70
N HIS A 147 12.23 19.46 17.92
CA HIS A 147 11.67 18.13 18.14
C HIS A 147 11.85 17.23 16.92
N LEU A 148 11.58 17.73 15.71
CA LEU A 148 11.76 17.00 14.46
C LEU A 148 13.23 16.64 14.21
N MET A 149 14.16 17.55 14.52
CA MET A 149 15.59 17.27 14.40
C MET A 149 16.02 16.14 15.35
N ASN A 150 15.54 16.14 16.59
CA ASN A 150 15.82 15.06 17.55
C ASN A 150 15.20 13.71 17.11
N GLU A 151 13.99 13.73 16.54
CA GLU A 151 13.37 12.50 16.00
C GLU A 151 14.16 11.95 14.82
N LEU A 152 14.65 12.82 13.94
CA LEU A 152 15.49 12.44 12.81
C LEU A 152 16.80 11.82 13.31
N GLU A 153 17.47 12.44 14.27
CA GLU A 153 18.71 11.92 14.86
C GLU A 153 18.47 10.54 15.51
N SER A 154 17.41 10.40 16.30
CA SER A 154 17.05 9.11 16.91
C SER A 154 16.72 8.04 15.87
N ALA A 155 16.04 8.40 14.79
CA ALA A 155 15.73 7.47 13.71
C ALA A 155 16.99 7.05 12.95
N GLN A 156 17.94 7.97 12.73
CA GLN A 156 19.25 7.67 12.16
C GLN A 156 20.05 6.72 13.06
N THR A 157 20.14 7.00 14.36
CA THR A 157 20.85 6.12 15.30
C THR A 157 20.23 4.72 15.35
N GLN A 158 18.90 4.61 15.31
CA GLN A 158 18.21 3.32 15.26
C GLN A 158 18.45 2.58 13.94
N ALA A 159 18.42 3.28 12.80
CA ALA A 159 18.75 2.67 11.51
C ALA A 159 20.21 2.15 11.49
N GLN A 160 21.13 2.91 12.08
CA GLN A 160 22.54 2.52 12.20
C GLN A 160 22.75 1.33 13.15
N SER A 161 21.97 1.24 14.24
CA SER A 161 21.96 0.07 15.13
C SER A 161 21.33 -1.17 14.49
N LEU A 162 20.27 -1.02 13.69
CA LEU A 162 19.65 -2.13 12.96
C LEU A 162 20.59 -2.66 11.86
N ALA A 163 21.39 -1.77 11.27
CA ALA A 163 22.47 -2.14 10.37
C ALA A 163 23.55 -3.00 11.07
N GLN A 164 23.88 -2.70 12.34
CA GLN A 164 24.78 -3.53 13.16
C GLN A 164 24.16 -4.90 13.54
N GLU A 165 22.84 -5.00 13.68
CA GLU A 165 22.16 -6.27 14.00
C GLU A 165 21.95 -7.19 12.78
N SER A 166 21.97 -6.64 11.57
CA SER A 166 22.04 -7.45 10.35
C SER A 166 23.47 -7.94 10.16
N ASN A 167 23.70 -9.23 9.90
CA ASN A 167 25.02 -9.81 9.62
C ASN A 167 25.65 -9.29 8.30
N LYS A 168 25.79 -7.97 8.17
CA LYS A 168 26.26 -7.25 7.01
C LYS A 168 27.37 -6.31 7.44
N ALA A 169 28.49 -6.38 6.75
CA ALA A 169 29.61 -5.47 6.90
C ALA A 169 29.27 -4.17 6.17
N ILE A 170 29.18 -3.05 6.88
CA ILE A 170 28.80 -1.75 6.34
C ILE A 170 29.90 -0.73 6.59
N ALA A 171 30.27 0.04 5.57
CA ALA A 171 31.16 1.19 5.71
C ALA A 171 30.70 2.37 4.87
N LEU A 172 31.06 3.57 5.32
CA LEU A 172 30.78 4.83 4.65
C LEU A 172 32.05 5.35 3.96
N ILE A 173 31.92 5.77 2.71
CA ILE A 173 33.03 6.09 1.82
C ILE A 173 32.82 7.44 1.16
N GLN A 174 33.76 8.36 1.29
CA GLN A 174 33.75 9.63 0.57
C GLN A 174 35.02 9.73 -0.28
N GLU A 175 34.84 10.08 -1.55
CA GLU A 175 35.94 10.14 -2.55
C GLU A 175 36.81 8.86 -2.63
N GLY A 176 36.25 7.71 -2.25
CA GLY A 176 36.97 6.43 -2.21
C GLY A 176 37.75 6.15 -0.93
N ILE A 177 37.55 6.96 0.12
CA ILE A 177 38.20 6.86 1.43
C ILE A 177 37.16 6.48 2.50
N HIS A 178 37.49 5.56 3.40
CA HIS A 178 36.61 5.19 4.51
C HIS A 178 36.50 6.32 5.54
N ILE A 179 35.26 6.67 5.90
CA ILE A 179 34.95 7.65 6.95
C ILE A 179 34.53 6.94 8.24
N GLN A 180 33.70 5.90 8.11
CA GLN A 180 33.12 5.15 9.22
C GLN A 180 32.90 3.70 8.80
N ALA A 181 32.90 2.78 9.76
CA ALA A 181 32.61 1.37 9.51
C ALA A 181 32.01 0.69 10.75
N ASN A 182 31.10 -0.26 10.54
CA ASN A 182 30.56 -1.06 11.64
C ASN A 182 31.53 -2.16 12.10
N ALA A 183 31.25 -2.76 13.26
CA ALA A 183 32.10 -3.79 13.87
C ALA A 183 32.25 -5.02 12.96
N GLU A 184 31.22 -5.35 12.19
CA GLU A 184 31.18 -6.45 11.24
C GLU A 184 32.13 -6.21 10.05
N TYR A 185 32.20 -4.98 9.54
CA TYR A 185 33.15 -4.58 8.48
C TYR A 185 34.59 -4.60 9.00
N LEU A 186 34.83 -4.14 10.23
CA LEU A 186 36.14 -4.23 10.86
C LEU A 186 36.57 -5.70 11.04
N ALA A 187 35.67 -6.55 11.52
CA ALA A 187 35.91 -7.98 11.69
C ALA A 187 36.18 -8.69 10.36
N LEU A 188 35.47 -8.31 9.29
CA LEU A 188 35.67 -8.87 7.94
C LEU A 188 37.10 -8.71 7.45
N PHE A 189 37.72 -7.55 7.68
CA PHE A 189 39.08 -7.24 7.24
C PHE A 189 40.15 -7.41 8.34
N GLY A 190 39.79 -7.94 9.51
CA GLY A 190 40.71 -8.18 10.61
C GLY A 190 41.23 -6.91 11.31
N ILE A 191 40.49 -5.80 11.21
CA ILE A 191 40.81 -4.51 11.86
C ILE A 191 40.18 -4.49 13.25
N LYS A 192 40.90 -3.98 14.25
CA LYS A 192 40.47 -4.03 15.66
C LYS A 192 39.69 -2.79 16.12
N ASN A 193 40.04 -1.62 15.59
CA ASN A 193 39.41 -0.36 15.97
C ASN A 193 38.97 0.42 14.73
N GLU A 194 37.92 1.22 14.87
CA GLU A 194 37.44 2.09 13.80
C GLU A 194 38.48 3.16 13.42
N GLU A 195 39.26 3.68 14.39
CA GLU A 195 40.30 4.68 14.12
C GLU A 195 41.37 4.19 13.12
N ASP A 196 41.57 2.88 13.00
CA ASP A 196 42.54 2.29 12.09
C ASP A 196 42.02 2.20 10.63
N ILE A 197 40.70 2.35 10.41
CA ILE A 197 40.09 2.30 9.08
C ILE A 197 39.86 3.69 8.47
N VAL A 198 39.59 4.68 9.31
CA VAL A 198 39.31 6.04 8.86
C VAL A 198 40.51 6.61 8.11
N GLY A 199 40.29 7.08 6.87
CA GLY A 199 41.36 7.60 6.02
C GLY A 199 42.02 6.57 5.10
N LEU A 200 41.69 5.27 5.20
CA LEU A 200 42.21 4.26 4.28
C LEU A 200 41.45 4.25 2.94
N PRO A 201 42.15 4.11 1.80
CA PRO A 201 41.51 3.93 0.50
C PRO A 201 40.75 2.60 0.38
N LEU A 202 39.55 2.63 -0.21
CA LEU A 202 38.71 1.44 -0.44
C LEU A 202 39.45 0.34 -1.23
N LEU A 203 40.21 0.75 -2.26
CA LEU A 203 40.93 -0.17 -3.14
C LEU A 203 42.02 -0.96 -2.42
N ASP A 204 42.67 -0.36 -1.43
CA ASP A 204 43.76 -0.98 -0.69
C ASP A 204 43.24 -2.06 0.27
N LEU A 205 42.01 -1.90 0.74
CA LEU A 205 41.33 -2.86 1.61
C LEU A 205 40.66 -3.98 0.81
N LEU A 206 39.90 -3.66 -0.24
CA LEU A 206 39.20 -4.65 -1.06
C LEU A 206 40.11 -5.47 -1.98
N GLN A 207 41.24 -4.91 -2.43
CA GLN A 207 42.21 -5.55 -3.34
C GLN A 207 41.54 -6.40 -4.46
N PRO A 208 40.66 -5.83 -5.28
CA PRO A 208 39.91 -6.59 -6.28
C PRO A 208 40.86 -7.16 -7.35
N LYS A 209 40.68 -8.43 -7.72
CA LYS A 209 41.45 -9.11 -8.78
C LYS A 209 41.32 -8.41 -10.14
N GLU A 210 40.14 -7.89 -10.45
CA GLU A 210 39.83 -7.18 -11.70
C GLU A 210 39.73 -5.66 -11.48
N LEU A 211 40.87 -5.03 -11.22
CA LEU A 211 40.96 -3.63 -10.80
C LEU A 211 40.38 -2.62 -11.82
N ASN A 212 40.46 -2.93 -13.11
CA ASN A 212 39.94 -2.05 -14.17
C ASN A 212 38.40 -2.06 -14.24
N ASP A 213 37.78 -3.23 -14.07
CA ASP A 213 36.32 -3.36 -14.06
C ASP A 213 35.73 -2.64 -12.82
N PHE A 214 36.34 -2.89 -11.65
CA PHE A 214 35.94 -2.22 -10.41
C PHE A 214 36.01 -0.69 -10.53
N LYS A 215 37.11 -0.12 -11.05
CA LYS A 215 37.25 1.34 -11.22
C LYS A 215 36.20 1.91 -12.17
N LEU A 216 35.86 1.20 -13.24
CA LEU A 216 34.87 1.64 -14.22
C LEU A 216 33.46 1.65 -13.61
N ARG A 217 33.11 0.60 -12.85
CA ARG A 217 31.85 0.52 -12.10
C ARG A 217 31.76 1.58 -11.00
N PHE A 218 32.80 1.70 -10.17
CA PHE A 218 32.86 2.69 -9.10
C PHE A 218 32.71 4.12 -9.63
N LYS A 219 33.32 4.45 -10.79
CA LYS A 219 33.14 5.75 -11.43
C LYS A 219 31.70 6.02 -11.89
N LYS A 220 30.98 5.00 -12.36
CA LYS A 220 29.55 5.15 -12.72
C LYS A 220 28.69 5.37 -11.49
N ILE A 221 29.00 4.66 -10.40
CA ILE A 221 28.30 4.77 -9.11
C ILE A 221 28.50 6.17 -8.50
N THR A 222 29.73 6.71 -8.50
CA THR A 222 29.99 8.08 -8.03
C THR A 222 29.34 9.16 -8.92
N GLN A 223 28.96 8.83 -10.16
CA GLN A 223 28.18 9.68 -11.06
C GLN A 223 26.66 9.54 -10.87
N GLY A 224 26.21 8.79 -9.86
CA GLY A 224 24.80 8.62 -9.50
C GLY A 224 24.09 7.44 -10.18
N GLN A 225 24.80 6.58 -10.91
CA GLN A 225 24.23 5.39 -11.56
C GLN A 225 24.27 4.17 -10.62
N PHE A 226 23.39 4.16 -9.62
CA PHE A 226 23.32 3.10 -8.59
C PHE A 226 22.73 1.78 -9.08
N ASP A 227 22.13 1.73 -10.27
CA ASP A 227 21.63 0.48 -10.88
C ASP A 227 22.76 -0.53 -11.13
N PHE A 228 24.02 -0.07 -11.19
CA PHE A 228 25.22 -0.91 -11.29
C PHE A 228 25.96 -1.08 -9.95
N GLY A 229 25.35 -0.63 -8.84
CA GLY A 229 25.93 -0.58 -7.51
C GLY A 229 26.08 -1.94 -6.84
N ARG A 230 25.36 -2.96 -7.32
CA ARG A 230 25.40 -4.33 -6.80
C ARG A 230 26.15 -5.27 -7.74
N PHE A 231 27.24 -5.86 -7.26
CA PHE A 231 28.04 -6.81 -8.03
C PHE A 231 28.98 -7.61 -7.12
N ASP A 232 29.52 -8.70 -7.65
CA ASP A 232 30.43 -9.59 -6.92
C ASP A 232 31.88 -9.21 -7.22
N ILE A 233 32.74 -9.22 -6.20
CA ILE A 233 34.18 -9.02 -6.34
C ILE A 233 34.97 -10.21 -5.81
N THR A 234 35.99 -10.61 -6.56
CA THR A 234 37.02 -11.50 -6.02
C THR A 234 38.12 -10.66 -5.40
N THR A 235 38.26 -10.70 -4.09
CA THR A 235 39.32 -10.01 -3.34
C THR A 235 40.60 -10.85 -3.30
N LEU A 236 41.76 -10.19 -3.40
CA LEU A 236 43.09 -10.75 -3.17
C LEU A 236 43.58 -10.52 -1.73
N ASN A 237 42.77 -9.88 -0.88
CA ASN A 237 43.13 -9.60 0.50
C ASN A 237 43.01 -10.88 1.35
N ASN A 238 44.15 -11.38 1.81
CA ASN A 238 44.24 -12.61 2.63
C ASN A 238 43.66 -12.44 4.05
N HIS A 239 43.31 -11.22 4.47
CA HIS A 239 42.70 -10.96 5.78
C HIS A 239 41.18 -11.10 5.79
N VAL A 240 40.57 -11.31 4.63
CA VAL A 240 39.11 -11.43 4.52
C VAL A 240 38.63 -12.76 5.09
N ALA A 241 37.79 -12.70 6.12
CA ALA A 241 37.33 -13.87 6.87
C ALA A 241 36.31 -14.75 6.13
N ILE A 242 35.78 -14.30 4.99
CA ILE A 242 34.72 -14.95 4.21
C ILE A 242 35.29 -15.52 2.90
N PRO A 243 34.79 -16.68 2.41
CA PRO A 243 35.13 -17.17 1.08
C PRO A 243 34.74 -16.20 -0.03
N ASN A 244 35.64 -16.02 -1.00
CA ASN A 244 35.34 -15.34 -2.25
C ASN A 244 34.22 -16.05 -3.04
N PRO A 245 33.42 -15.33 -3.86
CA PRO A 245 33.46 -13.87 -4.07
C PRO A 245 32.65 -13.09 -3.02
N LEU A 246 33.09 -11.87 -2.71
CA LEU A 246 32.35 -10.95 -1.85
C LEU A 246 31.21 -10.30 -2.64
N LYS A 247 29.98 -10.41 -2.13
CA LYS A 247 28.82 -9.72 -2.68
C LYS A 247 28.78 -8.30 -2.12
N ILE A 248 28.99 -7.30 -2.98
CA ILE A 248 29.04 -5.90 -2.56
C ILE A 248 27.89 -5.10 -3.16
N GLU A 249 27.39 -4.16 -2.38
CA GLU A 249 26.33 -3.24 -2.79
C GLU A 249 26.67 -1.82 -2.36
N PHE A 250 26.60 -0.88 -3.32
CA PHE A 250 26.75 0.55 -3.07
C PHE A 250 25.41 1.26 -3.07
N LEU A 251 25.15 2.02 -2.01
CA LEU A 251 23.94 2.82 -1.84
C LEU A 251 24.27 4.32 -1.68
N PRO A 252 23.37 5.22 -2.09
CA PRO A 252 23.53 6.65 -1.82
C PRO A 252 23.44 6.93 -0.32
N SER A 253 24.36 7.74 0.22
CA SER A 253 24.27 8.22 1.61
C SER A 253 23.43 9.49 1.70
N THR A 254 22.99 9.83 2.91
CA THR A 254 22.30 11.09 3.22
C THR A 254 23.22 12.31 3.21
N ASP A 255 24.54 12.11 3.31
CA ASP A 255 25.54 13.16 3.25
C ASP A 255 25.96 13.43 1.80
N GLU A 256 26.06 14.73 1.43
CA GLU A 256 26.53 15.14 0.10
C GLU A 256 27.95 14.56 -0.14
N ASP A 257 28.11 13.86 -1.27
CA ASP A 257 29.35 13.21 -1.73
C ASP A 257 29.81 11.93 -0.99
N ALA A 258 28.99 11.33 -0.14
CA ALA A 258 29.27 10.04 0.51
C ALA A 258 28.49 8.86 -0.10
N LEU A 259 29.13 7.68 -0.13
CA LEU A 259 28.60 6.40 -0.60
C LEU A 259 28.66 5.38 0.53
N GLN A 260 27.59 4.60 0.70
CA GLN A 260 27.59 3.48 1.64
C GLN A 260 27.94 2.19 0.88
N ILE A 261 28.93 1.44 1.36
CA ILE A 261 29.21 0.07 0.91
C ILE A 261 28.63 -0.93 1.91
N THR A 262 27.99 -1.97 1.39
CA THR A 262 27.47 -3.10 2.17
C THR A 262 28.05 -4.40 1.61
N ILE A 263 28.50 -5.29 2.49
CA ILE A 263 29.05 -6.61 2.16
C ILE A 263 28.30 -7.67 2.98
N ASP A 264 27.72 -8.66 2.31
CA ASP A 264 26.97 -9.73 2.98
C ASP A 264 27.91 -10.77 3.63
N ILE A 265 27.67 -11.11 4.90
CA ILE A 265 28.53 -12.02 5.72
C ILE A 265 27.88 -13.38 5.99
N GLU A 266 27.06 -13.91 5.07
CA GLU A 266 26.40 -15.20 5.29
C GLU A 266 27.42 -16.34 5.49
N ASN A 267 27.50 -16.82 6.73
CA ASN A 267 28.21 -18.05 7.09
C ASN A 267 27.48 -19.24 6.46
N SER A 268 28.14 -19.91 5.52
CA SER A 268 27.75 -21.22 5.04
C SER A 268 28.03 -22.28 6.11
N GLU A 269 27.14 -22.44 7.10
CA GLU A 269 26.83 -23.72 7.80
C GLU A 269 25.79 -23.51 8.93
N SER A 270 24.85 -24.46 9.03
CA SER A 270 23.74 -24.63 10.02
C SER A 270 22.50 -23.73 9.82
N SER A 271 21.45 -24.18 9.11
CA SER A 271 20.39 -25.14 9.48
C SER A 271 19.25 -24.56 10.34
N ASN A 272 18.05 -24.50 9.75
CA ASN A 272 16.71 -24.57 10.36
C ASN A 272 16.54 -23.97 11.76
N ILE A 273 16.18 -22.69 11.82
CA ILE A 273 15.27 -22.18 12.85
C ILE A 273 14.23 -21.30 12.16
N THR A 274 12.97 -21.73 12.26
CA THR A 274 11.73 -21.00 12.01
C THR A 274 11.84 -19.51 12.32
N ALA A 275 11.79 -18.68 11.28
CA ALA A 275 11.53 -17.25 11.39
C ALA A 275 10.02 -17.02 11.38
N SER A 276 9.42 -17.01 12.57
CA SER A 276 8.21 -16.25 12.83
C SER A 276 8.58 -14.76 12.70
N THR A 277 8.35 -14.18 11.53
CA THR A 277 8.46 -12.75 11.29
C THR A 277 7.30 -12.02 11.96
N THR A 278 7.46 -11.71 13.25
CA THR A 278 6.85 -10.50 13.81
C THR A 278 7.61 -9.30 13.24
N GLU A 279 7.14 -8.82 12.08
CA GLU A 279 7.45 -7.47 11.60
C GLU A 279 6.92 -6.46 12.62
N LYS A 280 7.81 -5.84 13.39
CA LYS A 280 7.46 -4.65 14.17
C LYS A 280 7.36 -3.46 13.21
N ASN A 281 6.16 -3.24 12.71
CA ASN A 281 5.74 -2.02 12.03
C ASN A 281 5.90 -0.79 12.95
N THR A 282 6.68 0.18 12.51
CA THR A 282 6.66 1.58 12.93
C THR A 282 5.29 2.18 12.56
N GLN A 283 4.37 2.27 13.53
CA GLN A 283 2.98 2.68 13.26
C GLN A 283 2.86 4.20 12.98
N LYS A 284 2.62 4.54 11.71
CA LYS A 284 1.82 5.72 11.34
C LYS A 284 0.48 5.65 12.09
N PRO A 285 -0.13 6.78 12.50
CA PRO A 285 -1.43 6.75 13.16
C PRO A 285 -2.46 6.09 12.24
N ASN A 286 -3.05 4.99 12.70
CA ASN A 286 -3.99 4.19 11.93
C ASN A 286 -5.16 5.07 11.42
N THR A 287 -5.57 4.86 10.17
CA THR A 287 -6.56 5.70 9.46
C THR A 287 -7.88 5.85 10.23
N TYR A 288 -8.33 4.81 10.93
CA TYR A 288 -9.54 4.88 11.76
C TYR A 288 -9.40 5.83 12.96
N GLN A 289 -8.20 5.98 13.55
CA GLN A 289 -7.95 6.93 14.64
C GLN A 289 -8.05 8.37 14.16
N LEU A 290 -7.62 8.64 12.93
CA LEU A 290 -7.77 9.94 12.28
C LEU A 290 -9.24 10.26 11.98
N ILE A 291 -10.01 9.26 11.56
CA ILE A 291 -11.46 9.39 11.31
C ILE A 291 -12.20 9.70 12.63
N ASN A 292 -11.98 8.92 13.69
CA ASN A 292 -12.57 9.18 15.01
C ASN A 292 -12.23 10.59 15.52
N ARG A 293 -10.96 10.99 15.42
CA ARG A 293 -10.54 12.35 15.81
C ARG A 293 -11.23 13.45 15.00
N THR A 294 -11.62 13.16 13.75
CA THR A 294 -12.34 14.11 12.88
C THR A 294 -13.81 14.17 13.27
N ILE A 295 -14.43 13.03 13.59
CA ILE A 295 -15.79 12.95 14.15
C ILE A 295 -15.88 13.73 15.48
N THR A 296 -14.92 13.55 16.40
CA THR A 296 -14.90 14.29 17.69
C THR A 296 -14.74 15.80 17.50
N LYS A 297 -14.02 16.24 16.44
CA LYS A 297 -13.82 17.67 16.15
C LYS A 297 -15.05 18.34 15.53
N GLN A 298 -15.89 17.58 14.83
CA GLN A 298 -17.12 18.04 14.18
C GLN A 298 -18.26 17.05 14.48
N PRO A 299 -18.80 17.02 15.71
CA PRO A 299 -19.86 16.09 16.05
C PRO A 299 -21.13 16.41 15.25
N SER A 300 -21.78 15.38 14.72
CA SER A 300 -23.05 15.45 13.99
C SER A 300 -23.92 14.27 14.38
N ASN A 301 -25.24 14.40 14.18
CA ASN A 301 -26.20 13.35 14.57
C ASN A 301 -26.03 12.06 13.77
N ILE A 302 -25.60 12.16 12.51
CA ILE A 302 -25.37 11.00 11.64
C ILE A 302 -24.08 11.22 10.85
N ASN A 303 -23.22 10.20 10.84
CA ASN A 303 -21.98 10.17 10.10
C ASN A 303 -22.04 9.03 9.08
N ALA A 304 -21.47 9.24 7.90
CA ALA A 304 -21.27 8.19 6.90
C ALA A 304 -19.84 8.22 6.38
N LEU A 305 -19.28 7.04 6.15
CA LEU A 305 -18.04 6.86 5.42
C LEU A 305 -18.40 6.57 3.97
N VAL A 306 -17.82 7.33 3.05
CA VAL A 306 -17.96 7.10 1.61
C VAL A 306 -16.62 6.63 1.08
N LEU A 307 -16.59 5.44 0.50
CA LEU A 307 -15.42 4.84 -0.12
C LEU A 307 -15.37 5.25 -1.61
N PHE A 308 -14.24 5.77 -2.04
CA PHE A 308 -13.89 6.06 -3.43
C PHE A 308 -12.75 5.12 -3.83
N SER A 309 -13.02 4.16 -4.70
CA SER A 309 -12.01 3.24 -5.24
C SER A 309 -11.93 3.35 -6.76
N LEU A 310 -10.74 3.28 -7.33
CA LEU A 310 -10.59 3.16 -8.79
C LEU A 310 -11.31 1.91 -9.31
N ALA A 311 -12.24 2.09 -10.25
CA ALA A 311 -12.90 1.01 -10.95
C ALA A 311 -12.05 0.47 -12.10
N SER A 312 -11.24 1.33 -12.74
CA SER A 312 -10.30 0.95 -13.79
C SER A 312 -9.17 1.97 -13.87
N CYS A 313 -7.92 1.50 -13.93
CA CYS A 313 -6.76 2.36 -14.18
C CYS A 313 -6.35 2.28 -15.65
N PRO A 314 -6.21 3.40 -16.38
CA PRO A 314 -5.71 3.40 -17.75
C PRO A 314 -4.27 2.85 -17.85
N GLU A 315 -4.05 1.80 -18.65
CA GLU A 315 -2.71 1.21 -18.84
C GLU A 315 -1.67 2.20 -19.37
N ILE A 316 -2.11 3.20 -20.12
CA ILE A 316 -1.29 4.27 -20.70
C ILE A 316 -0.51 5.06 -19.63
N ILE A 317 -0.99 5.10 -18.39
CA ILE A 317 -0.32 5.79 -17.28
C ILE A 317 0.93 5.03 -16.82
N PHE A 318 0.91 3.69 -16.92
CA PHE A 318 2.02 2.81 -16.57
C PHE A 318 3.01 2.62 -17.74
N GLN A 319 2.60 2.93 -18.97
CA GLN A 319 3.48 2.94 -20.14
C GLN A 319 4.29 4.24 -20.27
N GLY A 320 3.95 5.29 -19.51
CA GLY A 320 4.67 6.56 -19.47
C GLY A 320 5.71 6.64 -18.34
N ASP A 321 6.36 7.80 -18.21
CA ASP A 321 7.35 8.04 -17.16
C ASP A 321 6.74 7.88 -15.75
N TRP A 322 7.56 7.41 -14.79
CA TRP A 322 7.19 7.27 -13.37
C TRP A 322 6.56 8.54 -12.78
N ILE A 323 7.00 9.71 -13.23
CA ILE A 323 6.46 11.02 -12.83
C ILE A 323 4.99 11.15 -13.23
N THR A 324 4.59 10.68 -14.41
CA THR A 324 3.21 10.73 -14.90
C THR A 324 2.30 9.81 -14.09
N SER A 325 2.76 8.59 -13.79
CA SER A 325 2.08 7.66 -12.86
C SER A 325 1.87 8.26 -11.48
N LYS A 326 2.93 8.82 -10.88
CA LYS A 326 2.86 9.48 -9.57
C LYS A 326 1.88 10.66 -9.57
N ASN A 327 1.93 11.50 -10.61
CA ASN A 327 1.05 12.66 -10.75
C ASN A 327 -0.42 12.26 -10.93
N TYR A 328 -0.71 11.15 -11.62
CA TYR A 328 -2.09 10.64 -11.75
C TYR A 328 -2.71 10.27 -10.41
N PHE A 329 -2.03 9.45 -9.61
CA PHE A 329 -2.53 9.08 -8.29
C PHE A 329 -2.61 10.26 -7.33
N SER A 330 -1.69 11.24 -7.44
CA SER A 330 -1.75 12.47 -6.65
C SER A 330 -2.95 13.34 -7.03
N GLN A 331 -3.25 13.49 -8.33
CA GLN A 331 -4.37 14.29 -8.80
C GLN A 331 -5.74 13.71 -8.45
N ILE A 332 -5.88 12.39 -8.31
CA ILE A 332 -7.15 11.79 -7.88
C ILE A 332 -7.57 12.32 -6.50
N ASN A 333 -6.63 12.46 -5.57
CA ASN A 333 -6.91 12.98 -4.25
C ASN A 333 -7.33 14.45 -4.29
N GLU A 334 -6.65 15.28 -5.10
CA GLU A 334 -7.02 16.69 -5.28
C GLU A 334 -8.40 16.83 -5.94
N PHE A 335 -8.67 16.06 -7.00
CA PHE A 335 -9.96 16.04 -7.68
C PHE A 335 -11.10 15.66 -6.74
N LEU A 336 -10.94 14.59 -5.96
CA LEU A 336 -11.96 14.16 -4.98
C LEU A 336 -12.19 15.23 -3.92
N LYS A 337 -11.14 15.92 -3.47
CA LYS A 337 -11.22 16.98 -2.47
C LYS A 337 -12.00 18.20 -2.97
N ASP A 338 -11.79 18.56 -4.24
CA ASP A 338 -12.49 19.67 -4.88
C ASP A 338 -13.96 19.36 -5.17
N GLN A 339 -14.29 18.11 -5.51
CA GLN A 339 -15.67 17.72 -5.83
C GLN A 339 -16.53 17.42 -4.59
N THR A 340 -15.93 16.85 -3.54
CA THR A 340 -16.70 16.39 -2.37
C THR A 340 -16.77 17.42 -1.24
N HIS A 341 -15.78 18.32 -1.15
CA HIS A 341 -15.58 19.23 -0.02
C HIS A 341 -15.62 18.55 1.36
N ALA A 342 -15.35 17.25 1.42
CA ALA A 342 -15.35 16.44 2.63
C ALA A 342 -13.92 16.08 3.06
N PRO A 343 -13.67 15.83 4.35
CA PRO A 343 -12.39 15.29 4.80
C PRO A 343 -12.15 13.90 4.19
N LEU A 344 -11.07 13.79 3.40
CA LEU A 344 -10.64 12.57 2.71
C LEU A 344 -9.42 11.95 3.40
N PHE A 345 -9.39 10.62 3.45
CA PHE A 345 -8.35 9.80 4.04
C PHE A 345 -7.91 8.75 3.03
N GLN A 346 -6.62 8.67 2.74
CA GLN A 346 -6.07 7.65 1.84
C GLN A 346 -5.77 6.38 2.63
N ILE A 347 -6.28 5.23 2.16
CA ILE A 347 -5.98 3.92 2.77
C ILE A 347 -4.92 3.19 1.95
N ALA A 348 -5.11 3.16 0.63
CA ALA A 348 -4.24 2.48 -0.32
C ALA A 348 -4.10 3.31 -1.60
N THR A 349 -3.21 2.91 -2.50
CA THR A 349 -3.04 3.56 -3.80
C THR A 349 -4.34 3.46 -4.60
N GLY A 350 -4.99 4.60 -4.86
CA GLY A 350 -6.26 4.63 -5.59
C GLY A 350 -7.51 4.32 -4.77
N VAL A 351 -7.40 4.23 -3.44
CA VAL A 351 -8.53 4.00 -2.51
C VAL A 351 -8.56 5.08 -1.43
N PHE A 352 -9.68 5.81 -1.37
CA PHE A 352 -9.89 6.95 -0.48
C PHE A 352 -11.21 6.83 0.27
N ILE A 353 -11.25 7.32 1.51
CA ILE A 353 -12.49 7.44 2.30
C ILE A 353 -12.78 8.90 2.57
N GLY A 354 -14.00 9.33 2.25
CA GLY A 354 -14.56 10.61 2.68
C GLY A 354 -15.49 10.43 3.87
N LEU A 355 -15.36 11.28 4.89
CA LEU A 355 -16.31 11.33 6.01
C LEU A 355 -17.37 12.40 5.75
N PHE A 356 -18.64 11.98 5.64
CA PHE A 356 -19.79 12.85 5.39
C PHE A 356 -20.69 12.92 6.62
N GLN A 357 -20.89 14.12 7.12
CA GLN A 357 -21.64 14.35 8.36
C GLN A 357 -22.86 15.22 8.09
N ALA A 358 -23.99 14.90 8.76
CA ALA A 358 -25.25 15.61 8.62
C ALA A 358 -26.10 15.59 9.90
N GLU A 359 -27.01 16.56 10.01
CA GLU A 359 -27.93 16.70 11.16
C GLU A 359 -29.13 15.75 11.11
N SER A 360 -29.47 15.21 9.94
CA SER A 360 -30.62 14.31 9.72
C SER A 360 -30.37 13.34 8.55
N LYS A 361 -31.07 12.21 8.55
CA LYS A 361 -30.92 11.15 7.54
C LYS A 361 -31.23 11.66 6.13
N ALA A 362 -32.28 12.47 5.99
CA ALA A 362 -32.66 13.07 4.70
C ALA A 362 -31.58 14.03 4.13
N LYS A 363 -30.92 14.83 4.98
CA LYS A 363 -29.81 15.71 4.53
C LYS A 363 -28.58 14.90 4.14
N LEU A 364 -28.30 13.79 4.84
CA LEU A 364 -27.22 12.88 4.48
C LEU A 364 -27.49 12.20 3.13
N GLU A 365 -28.68 11.64 2.95
CA GLU A 365 -29.11 11.01 1.69
C GLU A 365 -29.01 12.00 0.52
N SER A 366 -29.41 13.26 0.70
CA SER A 366 -29.26 14.28 -0.34
C SER A 366 -27.78 14.54 -0.71
N LYS A 367 -26.86 14.58 0.27
CA LYS A 367 -25.41 14.69 0.00
C LYS A 367 -24.88 13.46 -0.73
N LEU A 368 -25.30 12.25 -0.33
CA LEU A 368 -24.90 11.00 -0.94
C LEU A 368 -25.42 10.86 -2.39
N ILE A 369 -26.67 11.27 -2.66
CA ILE A 369 -27.23 11.32 -4.02
C ILE A 369 -26.40 12.24 -4.92
N GLY A 370 -25.90 13.37 -4.38
CA GLY A 370 -25.05 14.31 -5.12
C GLY A 370 -23.74 13.69 -5.62
N LEU A 371 -23.23 12.66 -4.94
CA LEU A 371 -22.00 11.95 -5.30
C LEU A 371 -22.17 10.99 -6.49
N ASN A 372 -23.42 10.65 -6.89
CA ASN A 372 -23.67 9.86 -8.10
C ASN A 372 -23.20 10.56 -9.38
N SER A 373 -22.92 11.86 -9.35
CA SER A 373 -22.30 12.56 -10.47
C SER A 373 -20.85 12.11 -10.72
N LEU A 374 -20.15 11.70 -9.66
CA LEU A 374 -18.73 11.28 -9.68
C LEU A 374 -18.55 9.80 -10.05
N SER A 375 -19.61 9.00 -10.06
CA SER A 375 -19.56 7.61 -10.53
C SER A 375 -19.54 7.51 -12.06
N LYS A 376 -19.83 8.60 -12.78
CA LYS A 376 -19.67 8.69 -14.24
C LYS A 376 -18.19 8.91 -14.58
N PRO A 377 -17.71 8.44 -15.74
CA PRO A 377 -16.33 8.66 -16.19
C PRO A 377 -15.96 10.15 -16.14
N GLN A 378 -14.94 10.47 -15.34
CA GLN A 378 -14.37 11.81 -15.24
C GLN A 378 -13.08 11.90 -16.04
N LEU A 379 -12.58 13.11 -16.26
CA LEU A 379 -11.33 13.35 -16.97
C LEU A 379 -10.36 14.11 -16.08
N LEU A 380 -9.15 13.57 -15.91
CA LEU A 380 -8.04 14.21 -15.21
C LEU A 380 -7.04 14.77 -16.21
N THR A 381 -6.58 16.01 -15.98
CA THR A 381 -5.63 16.69 -16.88
C THR A 381 -4.25 16.72 -16.25
N ILE A 382 -3.31 15.96 -16.81
CA ILE A 382 -1.95 15.82 -16.30
C ILE A 382 -0.98 16.11 -17.45
N ASN A 383 -0.08 17.09 -17.26
CA ASN A 383 0.96 17.46 -18.23
C ASN A 383 0.42 17.64 -19.67
N GLN A 384 -0.69 18.38 -19.83
CA GLN A 384 -1.37 18.64 -21.12
C GLN A 384 -2.04 17.43 -21.79
N SER A 385 -2.04 16.26 -21.15
CA SER A 385 -2.76 15.06 -21.60
C SER A 385 -3.94 14.76 -20.67
N THR A 386 -5.02 14.20 -21.23
CA THR A 386 -6.25 13.92 -20.49
C THR A 386 -6.41 12.42 -20.30
N TYR A 387 -6.64 11.99 -19.07
CA TYR A 387 -6.77 10.58 -18.70
C TYR A 387 -8.15 10.32 -18.08
N PRO A 388 -8.83 9.21 -18.44
CA PRO A 388 -10.09 8.88 -17.83
C PRO A 388 -9.90 8.44 -16.37
N LEU A 389 -10.83 8.87 -15.52
CA LEU A 389 -10.94 8.51 -14.13
C LEU A 389 -12.30 7.85 -13.91
N ASN A 390 -12.28 6.55 -13.64
CA ASN A 390 -13.48 5.78 -13.32
C ASN A 390 -13.42 5.41 -11.84
N LEU A 391 -14.39 5.91 -11.08
CA LEU A 391 -14.50 5.68 -9.64
C LEU A 391 -15.71 4.82 -9.33
N ARG A 392 -15.51 3.81 -8.49
CA ARG A 392 -16.57 3.12 -7.78
C ARG A 392 -16.75 3.82 -6.43
N ILE A 393 -17.99 4.15 -6.11
CA ILE A 393 -18.35 4.90 -4.91
C ILE A 393 -19.40 4.12 -4.15
N GLY A 394 -19.17 3.92 -2.87
CA GLY A 394 -20.15 3.31 -1.96
C GLY A 394 -20.06 3.90 -0.56
N TYR A 395 -21.00 3.58 0.33
CA TYR A 395 -21.09 4.24 1.63
C TYR A 395 -21.52 3.33 2.77
N SER A 396 -21.07 3.61 3.99
CA SER A 396 -21.54 2.98 5.22
C SER A 396 -21.93 4.03 6.25
N ILE A 397 -23.00 3.77 6.99
CA ILE A 397 -23.46 4.65 8.08
C ILE A 397 -22.73 4.24 9.35
N LEU A 398 -22.20 5.23 10.07
CA LEU A 398 -21.55 5.05 11.36
C LEU A 398 -22.55 5.29 12.48
N ASP A 399 -22.98 4.22 13.12
CA ASP A 399 -23.86 4.28 14.30
C ASP A 399 -23.09 4.51 15.62
N ALA A 400 -21.77 4.28 15.62
CA ALA A 400 -20.88 4.46 16.77
C ALA A 400 -19.45 4.82 16.33
N GLU A 401 -18.59 5.24 17.27
CA GLU A 401 -17.15 5.41 17.03
C GLU A 401 -16.47 4.07 16.67
N ILE A 402 -15.46 4.14 15.80
CA ILE A 402 -14.73 2.96 15.32
C ILE A 402 -13.78 2.49 16.44
N ARG A 403 -13.79 1.21 16.79
CA ARG A 403 -13.12 0.72 18.01
C ARG A 403 -11.71 0.23 17.74
N ASP A 404 -11.56 -0.53 16.67
CA ASP A 404 -10.32 -1.18 16.26
C ASP A 404 -10.25 -1.27 14.72
N GLU A 405 -9.14 -1.83 14.23
CA GLU A 405 -8.86 -1.97 12.80
C GLU A 405 -9.79 -2.97 12.12
N ASN A 406 -10.17 -4.06 12.81
CA ASN A 406 -11.12 -5.04 12.30
C ASN A 406 -12.53 -4.44 12.11
N HIS A 407 -13.00 -3.63 13.06
CA HIS A 407 -14.28 -2.93 12.95
C HIS A 407 -14.22 -1.87 11.84
N PHE A 408 -13.06 -1.24 11.61
CA PHE A 408 -12.87 -0.35 10.48
C PHE A 408 -12.96 -1.08 9.14
N GLU A 409 -12.29 -2.24 8.98
CA GLU A 409 -12.39 -3.06 7.77
C GLU A 409 -13.82 -3.52 7.49
N GLN A 410 -14.60 -3.85 8.52
CA GLN A 410 -16.03 -4.16 8.35
C GLN A 410 -16.81 -2.99 7.75
N PHE A 411 -16.55 -1.75 8.19
CA PHE A 411 -17.18 -0.57 7.60
C PHE A 411 -16.72 -0.28 6.17
N ILE A 412 -15.47 -0.63 5.82
CA ILE A 412 -14.95 -0.53 4.45
C ILE A 412 -15.64 -1.54 3.55
N ASN A 413 -15.71 -2.81 3.97
CA ASN A 413 -16.38 -3.88 3.22
C ASN A 413 -17.88 -3.57 3.03
N LEU A 414 -18.52 -3.02 4.06
CA LEU A 414 -19.91 -2.56 3.99
C LEU A 414 -20.04 -1.36 3.04
N ALA A 415 -19.11 -0.41 3.06
CA ALA A 415 -19.11 0.71 2.12
C ALA A 415 -18.84 0.26 0.67
N TYR A 416 -18.02 -0.76 0.45
CA TYR A 416 -17.70 -1.28 -0.90
C TYR A 416 -18.89 -2.00 -1.56
N SER A 417 -19.70 -2.69 -0.77
CA SER A 417 -20.91 -3.41 -1.19
C SER A 417 -22.15 -2.50 -1.29
N THR A 418 -22.19 -1.40 -0.53
CA THR A 418 -23.37 -0.53 -0.47
C THR A 418 -23.29 0.61 -1.50
N VAL A 419 -24.14 0.55 -2.52
CA VAL A 419 -24.25 1.57 -3.57
C VAL A 419 -24.92 2.85 -3.04
N LEU A 420 -24.49 4.01 -3.53
CA LEU A 420 -25.12 5.30 -3.20
C LEU A 420 -26.64 5.30 -3.49
N PRO A 421 -27.45 5.98 -2.65
CA PRO A 421 -28.89 6.11 -2.85
C PRO A 421 -29.22 6.79 -4.19
N LYS A 422 -30.27 6.30 -4.87
CA LYS A 422 -30.80 6.88 -6.11
C LYS A 422 -32.08 7.64 -5.82
N ASN A 423 -32.35 8.67 -6.63
CA ASN A 423 -33.55 9.50 -6.49
C ASN A 423 -34.74 8.76 -7.13
N GLU A 424 -35.47 7.96 -6.35
CA GLU A 424 -36.78 7.45 -6.78
C GLU A 424 -37.86 8.50 -6.49
N PRO A 425 -38.78 8.79 -7.44
CA PRO A 425 -39.98 9.55 -7.12
C PRO A 425 -40.82 8.72 -6.14
N THR A 426 -41.22 9.36 -5.04
CA THR A 426 -42.03 8.78 -3.97
C THR A 426 -43.27 8.06 -4.55
N PRO A 427 -43.56 6.79 -4.21
CA PRO A 427 -44.79 6.15 -4.64
C PRO A 427 -45.98 6.85 -3.99
N GLN A 428 -46.93 7.30 -4.80
CA GLN A 428 -48.26 7.67 -4.34
C GLN A 428 -48.93 6.45 -3.71
N LEU A 429 -49.64 6.67 -2.59
CA LEU A 429 -50.52 5.66 -1.99
C LEU A 429 -51.58 5.26 -3.03
N GLU A 430 -51.45 4.07 -3.61
CA GLU A 430 -52.56 3.37 -4.24
C GLU A 430 -53.15 2.39 -3.23
N LEU A 431 -54.33 2.76 -2.72
CA LEU A 431 -55.23 1.83 -2.04
C LEU A 431 -55.74 0.82 -3.07
N GLU A 432 -55.32 -0.43 -2.98
CA GLU A 432 -56.06 -1.54 -3.58
C GLU A 432 -56.75 -2.36 -2.50
N THR A 433 -58.07 -2.25 -2.50
CA THR A 433 -59.03 -2.99 -1.68
C THR A 433 -58.97 -4.49 -1.96
N ARG A 434 -58.73 -5.29 -0.93
CA ARG A 434 -58.88 -6.75 -0.97
C ARG A 434 -60.36 -7.13 -0.98
N ILE A 435 -60.75 -8.01 -1.90
CA ILE A 435 -62.01 -8.76 -1.86
C ILE A 435 -61.71 -10.15 -1.29
N ASP A 436 -62.40 -10.48 -0.21
CA ASP A 436 -62.37 -11.76 0.51
C ASP A 436 -62.99 -12.90 -0.31
N SER A 437 -62.40 -14.10 -0.28
CA SER A 437 -63.07 -15.36 0.13
C SER A 437 -62.10 -16.57 0.17
N PRO A 438 -62.43 -17.63 0.93
CA PRO A 438 -61.47 -18.33 1.78
C PRO A 438 -61.10 -19.74 1.30
N THR A 439 -59.91 -20.24 1.64
CA THR A 439 -59.74 -21.68 1.89
C THR A 439 -58.63 -21.91 2.93
N ILE A 440 -58.95 -22.80 3.85
CA ILE A 440 -58.19 -23.23 5.03
C ILE A 440 -56.98 -24.05 4.59
N GLU A 441 -55.80 -23.85 5.18
CA GLU A 441 -55.02 -24.91 5.84
C GLU A 441 -53.68 -24.44 6.44
N LEU A 442 -53.54 -24.81 7.73
CA LEU A 442 -52.34 -25.30 8.44
C LEU A 442 -51.15 -24.34 8.65
N GLN A 443 -50.97 -24.00 9.93
CA GLN A 443 -49.78 -23.36 10.49
C GLN A 443 -48.59 -24.32 10.50
N GLN A 444 -47.55 -23.99 9.76
CA GLN A 444 -46.18 -24.35 10.12
C GLN A 444 -45.37 -23.06 10.19
N GLN A 445 -44.86 -22.76 11.39
CA GLN A 445 -43.92 -21.68 11.64
C GLN A 445 -42.60 -22.03 10.95
N GLU A 446 -42.24 -21.28 9.91
CA GLU A 446 -40.86 -21.16 9.48
C GLU A 446 -40.31 -19.79 9.87
N ILE A 447 -39.19 -19.87 10.58
CA ILE A 447 -38.37 -18.79 11.06
C ILE A 447 -37.85 -18.03 9.83
N LYS A 448 -38.25 -16.77 9.67
CA LYS A 448 -37.60 -15.86 8.70
C LYS A 448 -36.18 -15.56 9.18
N SER A 449 -35.20 -16.21 8.56
CA SER A 449 -33.82 -15.72 8.55
C SER A 449 -33.80 -14.41 7.77
N VAL A 450 -33.57 -13.32 8.49
CA VAL A 450 -33.15 -12.03 7.94
C VAL A 450 -31.63 -12.07 7.90
N ASP A 451 -31.03 -11.96 6.72
CA ASP A 451 -29.79 -11.22 6.44
C ASP A 451 -29.42 -11.46 4.96
N ALA A 452 -29.66 -10.47 4.11
CA ALA A 452 -29.14 -10.46 2.74
C ALA A 452 -28.49 -9.10 2.48
N VAL A 453 -27.16 -9.11 2.42
CA VAL A 453 -26.30 -8.02 1.93
C VAL A 453 -26.72 -7.68 0.49
N PRO A 454 -26.69 -6.41 0.05
CA PRO A 454 -27.04 -6.07 -1.34
C PRO A 454 -26.06 -6.73 -2.31
N GLU A 455 -26.47 -7.83 -2.95
CA GLU A 455 -25.71 -8.51 -4.02
C GLU A 455 -25.33 -7.52 -5.12
N SER A 456 -24.08 -7.61 -5.59
CA SER A 456 -23.62 -6.80 -6.72
C SER A 456 -24.48 -7.09 -7.96
N ALA A 457 -24.80 -6.06 -8.75
CA ALA A 457 -25.61 -6.22 -9.96
C ALA A 457 -25.01 -7.26 -10.94
N LEU A 458 -23.68 -7.44 -10.91
CA LEU A 458 -22.96 -8.44 -11.68
C LEU A 458 -23.19 -9.86 -11.15
N ILE A 459 -23.18 -10.07 -9.82
CA ILE A 459 -23.49 -11.36 -9.19
C ILE A 459 -24.91 -11.78 -9.52
N ARG A 460 -25.90 -10.86 -9.44
CA ARG A 460 -27.28 -11.15 -9.86
C ARG A 460 -27.39 -11.47 -11.34
N ALA A 461 -26.68 -10.72 -12.20
CA ALA A 461 -26.65 -11.00 -13.62
C ALA A 461 -26.01 -12.37 -13.92
N LEU A 462 -24.96 -12.74 -13.19
CA LEU A 462 -24.30 -14.04 -13.31
C LEU A 462 -25.19 -15.17 -12.81
N GLN A 463 -25.88 -15.01 -11.68
CA GLN A 463 -26.89 -15.97 -11.19
C GLN A 463 -27.99 -16.16 -12.26
N HIS A 464 -28.53 -15.07 -12.80
CA HIS A 464 -29.52 -15.15 -13.88
C HIS A 464 -28.96 -15.78 -15.15
N SER A 465 -27.71 -15.49 -15.51
CA SER A 465 -27.04 -16.06 -16.68
C SER A 465 -26.83 -17.58 -16.51
N LEU A 466 -26.46 -18.02 -15.30
CA LEU A 466 -26.35 -19.43 -14.94
C LEU A 466 -27.71 -20.14 -15.03
N ASP A 467 -28.77 -19.54 -14.47
CA ASP A 467 -30.13 -20.10 -14.50
C ASP A 467 -30.71 -20.15 -15.92
N ARG A 468 -30.34 -19.21 -16.78
CA ARG A 468 -30.78 -19.13 -18.19
C ARG A 468 -29.90 -19.91 -19.16
N GLY A 469 -28.76 -20.46 -18.70
CA GLY A 469 -27.80 -21.15 -19.57
C GLY A 469 -27.09 -20.22 -20.56
N GLU A 470 -26.89 -18.96 -20.21
CA GLU A 470 -26.20 -17.93 -21.01
C GLU A 470 -24.69 -17.88 -20.73
N ILE A 471 -24.17 -18.87 -19.99
CA ILE A 471 -22.74 -19.06 -19.79
C ILE A 471 -22.20 -19.89 -20.95
N HIS A 472 -21.11 -19.41 -21.54
CA HIS A 472 -20.47 -20.04 -22.68
C HIS A 472 -19.09 -20.57 -22.28
N LEU A 473 -18.81 -21.79 -22.72
CA LEU A 473 -17.50 -22.42 -22.59
C LEU A 473 -16.76 -22.29 -23.92
N LYS A 474 -15.49 -21.94 -23.84
CA LYS A 474 -14.58 -21.92 -24.98
C LYS A 474 -13.40 -22.83 -24.72
N TYR A 475 -12.99 -23.52 -25.77
CA TYR A 475 -11.94 -24.53 -25.77
C TYR A 475 -10.78 -24.05 -26.64
N GLN A 476 -9.56 -24.23 -26.15
CA GLN A 476 -8.35 -23.90 -26.89
C GLN A 476 -7.30 -24.99 -26.71
N GLN A 477 -6.85 -25.56 -27.83
CA GLN A 477 -5.87 -26.64 -27.84
C GLN A 477 -4.49 -26.13 -27.44
N LEU A 478 -3.79 -26.95 -26.67
CA LEU A 478 -2.38 -26.77 -26.35
C LEU A 478 -1.54 -27.46 -27.42
N TYR A 479 -0.45 -26.81 -27.83
CA TYR A 479 0.57 -27.44 -28.65
C TYR A 479 1.61 -28.09 -27.75
N ASP A 480 1.81 -29.41 -27.88
CA ASP A 480 2.85 -30.16 -27.18
C ASP A 480 4.11 -30.23 -28.04
N LYS A 481 5.21 -29.60 -27.60
CA LYS A 481 6.48 -29.63 -28.33
C LYS A 481 7.08 -31.03 -28.50
N GLN A 482 6.65 -31.99 -27.69
CA GLN A 482 7.13 -33.37 -27.74
C GLN A 482 6.23 -34.29 -28.58
N ASP A 483 5.12 -33.77 -29.13
CA ASP A 483 4.14 -34.53 -29.93
C ASP A 483 3.59 -35.80 -29.23
N THR A 484 3.47 -35.76 -27.91
CA THR A 484 3.01 -36.90 -27.10
C THR A 484 1.57 -36.77 -26.62
N ASN A 485 1.12 -35.56 -26.29
CA ASN A 485 -0.20 -35.25 -25.75
C ASN A 485 -0.94 -34.27 -26.68
N LEU A 486 -1.22 -34.72 -27.90
CA LEU A 486 -1.75 -33.87 -28.97
C LEU A 486 -3.16 -33.31 -28.68
N TYR A 487 -3.96 -33.99 -27.86
CA TYR A 487 -5.37 -33.65 -27.63
C TYR A 487 -5.63 -33.04 -26.25
N THR A 488 -4.79 -32.10 -25.82
CA THR A 488 -4.99 -31.37 -24.55
C THR A 488 -5.64 -30.01 -24.83
N TYR A 489 -6.75 -29.70 -24.17
CA TYR A 489 -7.47 -28.44 -24.35
C TYR A 489 -7.69 -27.73 -23.02
N GLU A 490 -7.54 -26.41 -22.99
CA GLU A 490 -7.95 -25.57 -21.87
C GLU A 490 -9.39 -25.09 -22.06
N VAL A 491 -10.17 -25.15 -20.99
CA VAL A 491 -11.52 -24.62 -20.92
C VAL A 491 -11.48 -23.26 -20.26
N THR A 492 -11.97 -22.27 -20.98
CA THR A 492 -12.23 -20.92 -20.48
C THR A 492 -13.73 -20.69 -20.47
N SER A 493 -14.24 -20.04 -19.43
CA SER A 493 -15.66 -19.85 -19.24
C SER A 493 -15.96 -18.36 -19.13
N GLY A 494 -17.07 -17.93 -19.72
CA GLY A 494 -17.45 -16.53 -19.72
C GLY A 494 -18.89 -16.31 -20.08
N PHE A 495 -19.35 -15.11 -19.81
CA PHE A 495 -20.71 -14.68 -20.16
C PHE A 495 -20.67 -13.27 -20.73
N ILE A 496 -21.74 -12.91 -21.44
CA ILE A 496 -21.87 -11.58 -22.03
C ILE A 496 -22.60 -10.69 -21.02
N PHE A 497 -21.92 -9.66 -20.54
CA PHE A 497 -22.49 -8.63 -19.68
C PHE A 497 -22.27 -7.26 -20.30
N GLU A 498 -23.33 -6.45 -20.42
CA GLU A 498 -23.29 -5.11 -21.05
C GLU A 498 -22.59 -5.11 -22.44
N ASN A 499 -22.84 -6.15 -23.24
CA ASN A 499 -22.24 -6.34 -24.57
C ASN A 499 -20.71 -6.54 -24.57
N THR A 500 -20.13 -6.97 -23.44
CA THR A 500 -18.72 -7.34 -23.29
C THR A 500 -18.57 -8.78 -22.78
N TRP A 501 -17.58 -9.51 -23.28
CA TRP A 501 -17.23 -10.83 -22.75
C TRP A 501 -16.52 -10.67 -21.41
N LYS A 502 -17.00 -11.38 -20.38
CA LYS A 502 -16.39 -11.43 -19.06
C LYS A 502 -15.94 -12.87 -18.77
N ASP A 503 -14.65 -13.04 -18.51
CA ASP A 503 -14.06 -14.34 -18.16
C ASP A 503 -14.26 -14.63 -16.66
N LEU A 504 -14.92 -15.73 -16.35
CA LEU A 504 -15.31 -16.11 -14.99
C LEU A 504 -14.11 -16.44 -14.11
N SER A 505 -13.00 -16.90 -14.69
CA SER A 505 -11.81 -17.29 -13.93
C SER A 505 -10.99 -16.11 -13.39
N SER A 506 -11.27 -14.89 -13.90
CA SER A 506 -10.63 -13.63 -13.51
C SER A 506 -11.56 -12.67 -12.75
N LEU A 507 -12.82 -13.04 -12.54
CA LEU A 507 -13.80 -12.21 -11.83
C LEU A 507 -13.54 -12.22 -10.33
N ARG A 508 -13.19 -11.06 -9.80
CA ARG A 508 -12.93 -10.88 -8.36
C ARG A 508 -14.22 -10.92 -7.53
N GLU A 509 -15.34 -10.51 -8.11
CA GLU A 509 -16.65 -10.51 -7.46
C GLU A 509 -17.14 -11.91 -7.09
N LEU A 510 -16.65 -12.95 -7.77
CA LEU A 510 -16.93 -14.35 -7.41
C LEU A 510 -16.27 -14.77 -6.10
N ALA A 511 -15.23 -14.07 -5.63
CA ALA A 511 -14.62 -14.32 -4.33
C ALA A 511 -15.47 -13.80 -3.15
N GLU A 512 -16.50 -12.98 -3.42
CA GLU A 512 -17.42 -12.46 -2.38
C GLU A 512 -18.60 -13.42 -2.11
N ASP A 513 -18.90 -14.34 -3.02
CA ASP A 513 -20.01 -15.31 -2.92
C ASP A 513 -19.51 -16.74 -3.22
N ASP A 514 -19.08 -17.43 -2.16
CA ASP A 514 -18.58 -18.80 -2.23
C ASP A 514 -19.65 -19.78 -2.76
N GLU A 515 -20.93 -19.60 -2.41
CA GLU A 515 -21.98 -20.52 -2.82
C GLU A 515 -22.22 -20.46 -4.33
N LEU A 516 -22.26 -19.25 -4.90
CA LEU A 516 -22.37 -19.06 -6.33
C LEU A 516 -21.13 -19.58 -7.06
N SER A 517 -19.93 -19.27 -6.56
CA SER A 517 -18.67 -19.75 -7.13
C SER A 517 -18.61 -21.27 -7.20
N ILE A 518 -19.01 -21.97 -6.12
CA ILE A 518 -19.08 -23.44 -6.09
C ILE A 518 -20.10 -23.98 -7.10
N LYS A 519 -21.30 -23.38 -7.18
CA LYS A 519 -22.34 -23.82 -8.14
C LYS A 519 -21.88 -23.64 -9.58
N LEU A 520 -21.22 -22.53 -9.86
CA LEU A 520 -20.66 -22.18 -11.17
C LEU A 520 -19.57 -23.16 -11.60
N ASP A 521 -18.57 -23.38 -10.75
CA ASP A 521 -17.45 -24.28 -11.02
C ASP A 521 -17.95 -25.72 -11.28
N ARG A 522 -18.94 -26.18 -10.50
CA ARG A 522 -19.60 -27.48 -10.73
C ARG A 522 -20.31 -27.53 -12.07
N TRP A 523 -21.03 -26.48 -12.45
CA TRP A 523 -21.70 -26.42 -13.75
C TRP A 523 -20.67 -26.44 -14.91
N ILE A 524 -19.60 -25.64 -14.81
CA ILE A 524 -18.50 -25.62 -15.79
C ILE A 524 -17.91 -27.02 -15.95
N LEU A 525 -17.64 -27.71 -14.84
CA LEU A 525 -17.11 -29.08 -14.86
C LEU A 525 -18.05 -30.08 -15.53
N VAL A 526 -19.36 -30.01 -15.24
CA VAL A 526 -20.36 -30.89 -15.86
C VAL A 526 -20.40 -30.68 -17.36
N GLU A 527 -20.54 -29.44 -17.82
CA GLU A 527 -20.62 -29.12 -19.25
C GLU A 527 -19.32 -29.46 -19.99
N SER A 528 -18.16 -29.18 -19.37
CA SER A 528 -16.85 -29.58 -19.89
C SER A 528 -16.72 -31.09 -20.03
N CYS A 529 -17.14 -31.85 -19.02
CA CYS A 529 -17.09 -33.31 -19.04
C CYS A 529 -18.04 -33.92 -20.07
N LYS A 530 -19.22 -33.31 -20.31
CA LYS A 530 -20.14 -33.75 -21.37
C LYS A 530 -19.50 -33.59 -22.75
N GLN A 531 -18.86 -32.44 -23.01
CA GLN A 531 -18.14 -32.22 -24.26
C GLN A 531 -16.98 -33.22 -24.41
N LEU A 532 -16.19 -33.43 -23.36
CA LEU A 532 -15.10 -34.39 -23.36
C LEU A 532 -15.58 -35.83 -23.60
N HIS A 533 -16.69 -36.25 -22.98
CA HIS A 533 -17.25 -37.58 -23.18
C HIS A 533 -17.59 -37.86 -24.64
N ASN A 534 -18.21 -36.88 -25.32
CA ASN A 534 -18.52 -36.99 -26.74
C ASN A 534 -17.24 -37.03 -27.59
N PHE A 535 -16.25 -36.19 -27.27
CA PHE A 535 -15.02 -36.06 -28.03
C PHE A 535 -14.10 -37.29 -27.89
N ILE A 536 -14.03 -37.90 -26.71
CA ILE A 536 -13.22 -39.10 -26.43
C ILE A 536 -13.59 -40.30 -27.31
N THR A 537 -14.83 -40.34 -27.82
CA THR A 537 -15.24 -41.40 -28.76
C THR A 537 -14.43 -41.40 -30.05
N GLN A 538 -13.98 -40.22 -30.49
CA GLN A 538 -13.15 -40.02 -31.68
C GLN A 538 -11.67 -39.91 -31.31
N TYR A 539 -11.35 -39.24 -30.20
CA TYR A 539 -9.98 -39.00 -29.73
C TYR A 539 -9.78 -39.52 -28.30
N PRO A 540 -9.44 -40.82 -28.12
CA PRO A 540 -9.41 -41.46 -26.80
C PRO A 540 -8.41 -40.89 -25.80
N GLU A 541 -7.42 -40.14 -26.29
CA GLU A 541 -6.33 -39.54 -25.50
C GLU A 541 -6.61 -38.08 -25.12
N ALA A 542 -7.82 -37.58 -25.36
CA ALA A 542 -8.17 -36.20 -25.06
C ALA A 542 -8.17 -35.90 -23.55
N LYS A 543 -7.59 -34.75 -23.19
CA LYS A 543 -7.53 -34.21 -21.82
C LYS A 543 -8.11 -32.80 -21.78
N LEU A 544 -8.75 -32.45 -20.67
CA LEU A 544 -9.19 -31.08 -20.40
C LEU A 544 -8.49 -30.47 -19.19
N ILE A 545 -8.03 -29.23 -19.36
CA ILE A 545 -7.62 -28.34 -18.28
C ILE A 545 -8.79 -27.40 -17.99
N VAL A 546 -9.36 -27.47 -16.79
CA VAL A 546 -10.53 -26.65 -16.41
C VAL A 546 -10.12 -25.61 -15.38
N ASN A 547 -10.33 -24.34 -15.71
CA ASN A 547 -10.09 -23.21 -14.81
C ASN A 547 -11.18 -23.13 -13.74
N LEU A 548 -10.78 -23.20 -12.46
CA LEU A 548 -11.66 -23.19 -11.31
C LEU A 548 -11.27 -22.10 -10.30
N ASN A 549 -12.19 -21.77 -9.39
CA ASN A 549 -12.01 -20.80 -8.33
C ASN A 549 -11.62 -21.47 -7.01
N LYS A 550 -11.08 -20.71 -6.05
CA LYS A 550 -10.62 -21.29 -4.76
C LYS A 550 -11.74 -21.82 -3.87
N ALA A 551 -12.96 -21.26 -3.98
CA ALA A 551 -14.08 -21.62 -3.13
C ALA A 551 -14.47 -23.10 -3.28
N VAL A 552 -14.43 -23.64 -4.51
CA VAL A 552 -14.72 -25.06 -4.75
C VAL A 552 -13.66 -25.99 -4.14
N LEU A 553 -12.41 -25.55 -4.07
CA LEU A 553 -11.34 -26.36 -3.47
C LEU A 553 -11.40 -26.34 -1.94
N LEU A 554 -11.64 -25.17 -1.34
CA LEU A 554 -11.49 -24.97 0.10
C LEU A 554 -12.79 -25.21 0.89
N HIS A 555 -13.96 -24.89 0.31
CA HIS A 555 -15.22 -24.87 1.05
C HIS A 555 -16.17 -26.03 0.68
N ASP A 556 -16.02 -26.63 -0.52
CA ASP A 556 -16.84 -27.78 -0.93
C ASP A 556 -16.23 -29.13 -0.52
N ARG A 557 -16.66 -29.65 0.63
CA ARG A 557 -16.21 -30.97 1.15
C ARG A 557 -16.57 -32.14 0.25
N THR A 558 -17.59 -32.01 -0.58
CA THR A 558 -18.05 -33.09 -1.48
C THR A 558 -17.38 -33.05 -2.85
N PHE A 559 -16.50 -32.06 -3.07
CA PHE A 559 -15.84 -31.84 -4.34
C PHE A 559 -15.00 -33.04 -4.82
N PRO A 560 -14.17 -33.70 -3.98
CA PRO A 560 -13.37 -34.83 -4.46
C PRO A 560 -14.23 -36.02 -4.94
N GLU A 561 -15.32 -36.34 -4.22
CA GLU A 561 -16.26 -37.37 -4.64
C GLU A 561 -16.99 -37.00 -5.94
N PHE A 562 -17.32 -35.71 -6.10
CA PHE A 562 -17.94 -35.20 -7.31
C PHE A 562 -17.02 -35.35 -8.53
N ILE A 563 -15.74 -35.01 -8.39
CA ILE A 563 -14.73 -35.21 -9.45
C ILE A 563 -14.60 -36.70 -9.83
N SER A 564 -14.59 -37.59 -8.84
CA SER A 564 -14.55 -39.04 -9.11
C SER A 564 -15.75 -39.53 -9.93
N LYS A 565 -16.95 -39.01 -9.63
CA LYS A 565 -18.16 -39.29 -10.42
C LYS A 565 -18.03 -38.77 -11.85
N LEU A 566 -17.50 -37.56 -12.04
CA LEU A 566 -17.29 -36.98 -13.37
C LEU A 566 -16.31 -37.81 -14.20
N ILE A 567 -15.15 -38.18 -13.65
CA ILE A 567 -14.17 -39.03 -14.32
C ILE A 567 -14.80 -40.36 -14.76
N THR A 568 -15.62 -40.95 -13.89
CA THR A 568 -16.34 -42.19 -14.19
C THR A 568 -17.36 -42.02 -15.33
N ILE A 569 -18.05 -40.87 -15.40
CA ILE A 569 -19.02 -40.55 -16.45
C ILE A 569 -18.32 -40.32 -17.80
N VAL A 570 -17.18 -39.64 -17.80
CA VAL A 570 -16.39 -39.38 -19.02
C VAL A 570 -15.97 -40.69 -19.69
N ARG A 571 -15.71 -41.75 -18.90
CA ARG A 571 -15.28 -43.09 -19.38
C ARG A 571 -14.00 -43.05 -20.23
N SER A 572 -13.06 -42.18 -19.85
CA SER A 572 -11.74 -42.14 -20.50
C SER A 572 -10.94 -43.41 -20.20
N LYS A 573 -10.05 -43.77 -21.13
CA LYS A 573 -9.05 -44.82 -20.92
C LYS A 573 -7.81 -44.30 -20.18
N LEU A 574 -7.66 -42.97 -20.09
CA LEU A 574 -6.56 -42.33 -19.39
C LEU A 574 -6.79 -42.36 -17.88
N THR A 575 -5.68 -42.44 -17.13
CA THR A 575 -5.69 -42.39 -15.66
C THR A 575 -6.20 -41.03 -15.15
N HIS A 576 -5.88 -39.95 -15.86
CA HIS A 576 -6.17 -38.57 -15.49
C HIS A 576 -6.65 -37.75 -16.71
N PRO A 577 -7.95 -37.84 -17.08
CA PRO A 577 -8.51 -37.09 -18.21
C PRO A 577 -8.83 -35.62 -17.88
N LEU A 578 -8.85 -35.27 -16.59
CA LEU A 578 -9.19 -33.94 -16.09
C LEU A 578 -8.04 -33.36 -15.27
N ILE A 579 -7.62 -32.17 -15.66
CA ILE A 579 -6.63 -31.35 -14.96
C ILE A 579 -7.37 -30.14 -14.40
N LEU A 580 -7.36 -29.97 -13.08
CA LEU A 580 -8.05 -28.90 -12.37
C LEU A 580 -7.07 -27.75 -12.14
N GLN A 581 -7.37 -26.57 -12.68
CA GLN A 581 -6.44 -25.45 -12.68
C GLN A 581 -6.91 -24.33 -11.74
N PHE A 582 -6.04 -23.93 -10.81
CA PHE A 582 -6.31 -22.90 -9.79
C PHE A 582 -5.27 -21.77 -9.86
N SER A 583 -5.64 -20.56 -9.45
CA SER A 583 -4.74 -19.40 -9.42
C SER A 583 -3.64 -19.55 -8.36
N GLU A 584 -2.40 -19.20 -8.71
CA GLU A 584 -1.28 -19.14 -7.75
C GLU A 584 -1.59 -18.20 -6.58
N GLU A 585 -2.13 -17.02 -6.86
CA GLU A 585 -2.46 -16.00 -5.85
C GLU A 585 -3.49 -16.53 -4.83
N ASP A 586 -4.46 -17.30 -5.31
CA ASP A 586 -5.52 -17.84 -4.45
C ASP A 586 -5.01 -18.97 -3.54
N LEU A 587 -4.12 -19.83 -4.04
CA LEU A 587 -3.62 -20.96 -3.27
C LEU A 587 -2.49 -20.55 -2.31
N THR A 588 -1.73 -19.51 -2.64
CA THR A 588 -0.65 -18.99 -1.78
C THR A 588 -1.16 -18.41 -0.46
N GLN A 589 -2.41 -17.93 -0.40
CA GLN A 589 -3.03 -17.47 0.85
C GLN A 589 -3.18 -18.59 1.89
N ASN A 590 -3.43 -19.84 1.47
CA ASN A 590 -3.70 -20.99 2.34
C ASN A 590 -3.00 -22.28 1.86
N ILE A 591 -1.70 -22.23 1.59
CA ILE A 591 -0.93 -23.34 0.96
C ILE A 591 -1.08 -24.68 1.67
N SER A 592 -1.01 -24.69 3.01
CA SER A 592 -1.08 -25.93 3.79
C SER A 592 -2.43 -26.64 3.68
N ASP A 593 -3.53 -25.89 3.65
CA ASP A 593 -4.86 -26.47 3.51
C ASP A 593 -5.19 -26.78 2.06
N ALA A 594 -4.78 -25.94 1.10
CA ALA A 594 -4.85 -26.24 -0.32
C ALA A 594 -4.16 -27.57 -0.64
N GLN A 595 -2.96 -27.79 -0.11
CA GLN A 595 -2.20 -29.02 -0.36
C GLN A 595 -2.92 -30.28 0.14
N LYS A 596 -3.62 -30.22 1.29
CA LYS A 596 -4.42 -31.36 1.78
C LYS A 596 -5.55 -31.71 0.81
N HIS A 597 -6.26 -30.70 0.29
CA HIS A 597 -7.35 -30.90 -0.66
C HIS A 597 -6.83 -31.37 -2.03
N ILE A 598 -5.70 -30.84 -2.49
CA ILE A 598 -5.02 -31.29 -3.72
C ILE A 598 -4.63 -32.76 -3.61
N ALA A 599 -4.05 -33.18 -2.48
CA ALA A 599 -3.71 -34.58 -2.24
C ALA A 599 -4.95 -35.50 -2.31
N GLN A 600 -6.10 -35.05 -1.81
CA GLN A 600 -7.37 -35.78 -1.94
C GLN A 600 -7.82 -35.86 -3.39
N LEU A 601 -7.83 -34.75 -4.14
CA LEU A 601 -8.24 -34.73 -5.55
C LEU A 601 -7.43 -35.70 -6.42
N ARG A 602 -6.12 -35.80 -6.14
CA ARG A 602 -5.24 -36.78 -6.80
C ARG A 602 -5.60 -38.22 -6.47
N GLN A 603 -5.99 -38.52 -5.23
CA GLN A 603 -6.48 -39.85 -4.86
C GLN A 603 -7.76 -40.23 -5.62
N PHE A 604 -8.58 -39.25 -5.98
CA PHE A 604 -9.81 -39.43 -6.77
C PHE A 604 -9.58 -39.39 -8.29
N GLY A 605 -8.33 -39.28 -8.75
CA GLY A 605 -7.95 -39.44 -10.16
C GLY A 605 -7.88 -38.16 -10.98
N ALA A 606 -7.94 -36.97 -10.38
CA ALA A 606 -7.70 -35.71 -11.08
C ALA A 606 -6.28 -35.19 -10.87
N GLU A 607 -5.71 -34.58 -11.90
CA GLU A 607 -4.46 -33.83 -11.80
C GLU A 607 -4.76 -32.37 -11.43
N VAL A 608 -3.77 -31.68 -10.87
CA VAL A 608 -3.90 -30.28 -10.47
C VAL A 608 -2.81 -29.44 -11.14
N SER A 609 -3.21 -28.29 -11.67
CA SER A 609 -2.35 -27.30 -12.31
C SER A 609 -2.45 -25.94 -11.61
N LEU A 610 -1.38 -25.15 -11.67
CA LEU A 610 -1.40 -23.74 -11.27
C LEU A 610 -1.47 -22.85 -12.50
N ARG A 611 -2.36 -21.86 -12.49
CA ARG A 611 -2.35 -20.75 -13.45
C ARG A 611 -1.64 -19.53 -12.85
N ASP A 612 -1.15 -18.70 -13.76
CA ASP A 612 -0.56 -17.39 -13.44
C ASP A 612 0.70 -17.49 -12.57
N PHE A 613 1.48 -18.55 -12.77
CA PHE A 613 2.66 -18.87 -11.99
C PHE A 613 3.86 -17.96 -12.32
N GLY A 614 4.62 -17.55 -11.30
CA GLY A 614 5.97 -16.99 -11.47
C GLY A 614 6.06 -15.46 -11.42
N ASN A 615 4.97 -14.78 -11.05
CA ASN A 615 4.93 -13.33 -10.85
C ASN A 615 4.98 -12.91 -9.37
N SER A 616 4.88 -13.87 -8.45
CA SER A 616 4.86 -13.64 -7.00
C SER A 616 6.20 -14.04 -6.36
N ILE A 617 6.58 -13.36 -5.27
CA ILE A 617 7.72 -13.78 -4.42
C ILE A 617 7.51 -15.16 -3.77
N TYR A 618 6.27 -15.64 -3.74
CA TYR A 618 5.90 -16.95 -3.18
C TYR A 618 5.89 -18.08 -4.20
N SER A 619 6.18 -17.81 -5.49
CA SER A 619 6.11 -18.81 -6.56
C SER A 619 6.95 -20.05 -6.27
N GLU A 620 8.18 -19.86 -5.80
CA GLU A 620 9.08 -20.97 -5.46
C GLU A 620 8.56 -21.80 -4.27
N SER A 621 8.00 -21.12 -3.26
CA SER A 621 7.40 -21.78 -2.09
C SER A 621 6.16 -22.59 -2.50
N ALA A 622 5.32 -22.02 -3.36
CA ALA A 622 4.15 -22.69 -3.92
C ALA A 622 4.56 -23.95 -4.71
N ALA A 623 5.58 -23.85 -5.58
CA ALA A 623 6.10 -24.99 -6.33
C ALA A 623 6.68 -26.09 -5.43
N ARG A 624 7.35 -25.74 -4.31
CA ARG A 624 7.91 -26.72 -3.36
C ARG A 624 6.84 -27.46 -2.56
N GLN A 625 5.79 -26.76 -2.13
CA GLN A 625 4.80 -27.29 -1.19
C GLN A 625 3.58 -27.92 -1.87
N LEU A 626 3.19 -27.42 -3.04
CA LEU A 626 2.00 -27.89 -3.75
C LEU A 626 2.35 -29.08 -4.66
N ASP A 627 1.56 -30.15 -4.57
CA ASP A 627 1.76 -31.35 -5.38
C ASP A 627 1.05 -31.27 -6.73
N VAL A 628 1.42 -30.26 -7.51
CA VAL A 628 0.89 -29.94 -8.84
C VAL A 628 1.71 -30.59 -9.95
N ASN A 629 1.04 -30.89 -11.08
CA ASN A 629 1.59 -31.59 -12.25
C ASN A 629 2.04 -30.62 -13.35
N CYS A 630 1.30 -29.52 -13.50
CA CYS A 630 1.54 -28.53 -14.55
C CYS A 630 1.54 -27.10 -13.96
N LEU A 631 2.40 -26.25 -14.50
CA LEU A 631 2.48 -24.83 -14.18
C LEU A 631 2.27 -24.01 -15.44
N THR A 632 1.29 -23.12 -15.41
CA THR A 632 1.06 -22.17 -16.49
C THR A 632 1.63 -20.81 -16.08
N LEU A 633 2.60 -20.33 -16.86
CA LEU A 633 3.32 -19.10 -16.56
C LEU A 633 2.40 -17.87 -16.69
N HIS A 634 2.65 -16.89 -15.83
CA HIS A 634 1.97 -15.60 -15.87
C HIS A 634 2.32 -14.82 -17.16
N LEU A 635 1.36 -14.01 -17.64
CA LEU A 635 1.51 -13.21 -18.86
C LEU A 635 2.76 -12.31 -18.86
N SER A 636 3.21 -11.84 -17.68
CA SER A 636 4.44 -11.03 -17.56
C SER A 636 5.69 -11.79 -18.00
N LEU A 637 5.77 -13.09 -17.73
CA LEU A 637 6.86 -13.95 -18.17
C LEU A 637 6.76 -14.24 -19.67
N THR A 638 5.56 -14.47 -20.20
CA THR A 638 5.35 -14.59 -21.66
C THR A 638 5.84 -13.34 -22.40
N LYS A 639 5.62 -12.13 -21.87
CA LYS A 639 6.08 -10.87 -22.49
C LYS A 639 7.60 -10.78 -22.58
N MET A 640 8.36 -11.52 -21.77
CA MET A 640 9.83 -11.57 -21.86
C MET A 640 10.30 -12.24 -23.17
N LEU A 641 9.43 -12.95 -23.89
CA LEU A 641 9.74 -13.51 -25.21
C LEU A 641 9.83 -12.46 -26.32
N GLN A 642 9.55 -11.17 -26.06
CA GLN A 642 9.61 -10.12 -27.08
C GLN A 642 11.03 -9.68 -27.45
N SER A 643 12.02 -9.92 -26.58
CA SER A 643 13.43 -9.57 -26.82
C SER A 643 14.33 -10.77 -26.53
N GLU A 644 15.44 -10.90 -27.28
CA GLU A 644 16.39 -12.02 -27.13
C GLU A 644 17.00 -12.06 -25.72
N GLN A 645 17.40 -10.91 -25.17
CA GLN A 645 18.02 -10.83 -23.84
C GLN A 645 17.04 -11.30 -22.75
N SER A 646 15.79 -10.82 -22.79
CA SER A 646 14.79 -11.22 -21.80
C SER A 646 14.29 -12.65 -22.01
N THR A 647 14.38 -13.20 -23.23
CA THR A 647 14.11 -14.62 -23.49
C THR A 647 15.12 -15.51 -22.77
N GLN A 648 16.40 -15.10 -22.74
CA GLN A 648 17.43 -15.81 -21.99
C GLN A 648 17.17 -15.76 -20.48
N GLU A 649 16.78 -14.60 -19.93
CA GLU A 649 16.39 -14.49 -18.52
C GLU A 649 15.16 -15.36 -18.19
N LEU A 650 14.20 -15.47 -19.10
CA LEU A 650 13.05 -16.36 -18.94
C LEU A 650 13.48 -17.83 -18.92
N GLN A 651 14.41 -18.23 -19.80
CA GLN A 651 14.95 -19.58 -19.82
C GLN A 651 15.64 -19.95 -18.49
N GLU A 652 16.43 -19.03 -17.94
CA GLU A 652 17.08 -19.22 -16.63
C GLU A 652 16.06 -19.37 -15.50
N LYS A 653 14.98 -18.57 -15.50
CA LYS A 653 13.88 -18.71 -14.53
C LYS A 653 13.13 -20.05 -14.66
N ILE A 654 12.84 -20.48 -15.89
CA ILE A 654 12.18 -21.77 -16.16
C ILE A 654 13.06 -22.91 -15.65
N GLN A 655 14.37 -22.84 -15.91
CA GLN A 655 15.32 -23.83 -15.41
C GLN A 655 15.34 -23.87 -13.86
N MET A 656 15.33 -22.71 -13.20
CA MET A 656 15.25 -22.63 -11.75
C MET A 656 13.96 -23.28 -11.20
N PHE A 657 12.83 -23.10 -11.88
CA PHE A 657 11.58 -23.76 -11.49
C PHE A 657 11.65 -25.28 -11.67
N HIS A 658 12.25 -25.77 -12.75
CA HIS A 658 12.49 -27.20 -12.98
C HIS A 658 13.42 -27.83 -11.93
N GLU A 659 14.45 -27.09 -11.48
CA GLU A 659 15.36 -27.53 -10.42
C GLU A 659 14.64 -27.67 -9.06
N ILE A 660 13.66 -26.81 -8.80
CA ILE A 660 12.82 -26.90 -7.59
C ILE A 660 11.91 -28.13 -7.65
N LYS A 661 11.20 -28.29 -8.77
CA LYS A 661 10.30 -29.42 -8.99
C LYS A 661 10.20 -29.71 -10.48
N PRO A 662 10.46 -30.95 -10.93
CA PRO A 662 10.29 -31.32 -12.33
C PRO A 662 8.79 -31.41 -12.64
N VAL A 663 8.22 -30.34 -13.16
CA VAL A 663 6.79 -30.22 -13.53
C VAL A 663 6.66 -29.70 -14.96
N GLU A 664 5.53 -29.99 -15.60
CA GLU A 664 5.31 -29.58 -16.97
C GLU A 664 4.96 -28.08 -17.04
N ILE A 665 5.75 -27.29 -17.75
CA ILE A 665 5.54 -25.84 -17.85
C ILE A 665 4.80 -25.50 -19.16
N MET A 666 3.82 -24.61 -19.04
CA MET A 666 2.96 -24.11 -20.11
C MET A 666 3.12 -22.59 -20.28
N LEU A 667 3.32 -22.15 -21.52
CA LEU A 667 3.25 -20.75 -21.92
C LEU A 667 1.95 -20.45 -22.65
N ARG A 668 1.28 -19.35 -22.28
CA ARG A 668 0.02 -18.89 -22.88
C ARG A 668 0.21 -17.57 -23.61
N ASP A 669 -0.84 -17.13 -24.30
CA ASP A 669 -0.94 -15.83 -24.96
C ASP A 669 0.11 -15.59 -26.07
N LEU A 670 0.54 -16.66 -26.74
CA LEU A 670 1.40 -16.58 -27.92
C LEU A 670 0.56 -16.18 -29.15
N ASN A 671 0.27 -14.90 -29.26
CA ASN A 671 -0.68 -14.36 -30.24
C ASN A 671 -0.02 -13.88 -31.54
N ASP A 672 1.31 -13.96 -31.64
CA ASP A 672 2.07 -13.62 -32.84
C ASP A 672 3.17 -14.66 -33.13
N MET A 673 3.68 -14.61 -34.37
CA MET A 673 4.71 -15.53 -34.85
C MET A 673 6.03 -15.39 -34.07
N THR A 674 6.38 -14.18 -33.63
CA THR A 674 7.63 -13.90 -32.91
C THR A 674 7.64 -14.52 -31.52
N LEU A 675 6.58 -14.34 -30.75
CA LEU A 675 6.36 -14.98 -29.46
C LEU A 675 6.37 -16.49 -29.61
N PHE A 676 5.70 -17.02 -30.64
CA PHE A 676 5.68 -18.46 -30.89
C PHE A 676 7.07 -19.02 -31.23
N ALA A 677 7.83 -18.33 -32.09
CA ALA A 677 9.19 -18.74 -32.44
C ALA A 677 10.14 -18.66 -31.25
N ASN A 678 10.08 -17.59 -30.45
CA ASN A 678 10.92 -17.42 -29.27
C ASN A 678 10.51 -18.38 -28.14
N ALA A 679 9.22 -18.69 -28.01
CA ALA A 679 8.74 -19.72 -27.09
C ALA A 679 9.39 -21.08 -27.40
N TRP A 680 9.77 -21.36 -28.65
CA TRP A 680 10.47 -22.59 -29.01
C TRP A 680 11.88 -22.69 -28.39
N ASN A 681 12.52 -21.56 -28.13
CA ASN A 681 13.85 -21.50 -27.54
C ASN A 681 13.87 -21.69 -26.02
N VAL A 682 12.69 -21.73 -25.38
CA VAL A 682 12.58 -21.96 -23.94
C VAL A 682 12.01 -23.33 -23.60
N ASP A 683 12.42 -23.88 -22.46
CA ASP A 683 12.08 -25.24 -22.00
C ASP A 683 10.69 -25.35 -21.35
N ALA A 684 9.71 -24.69 -21.98
CA ALA A 684 8.30 -24.88 -21.71
C ALA A 684 7.74 -25.91 -22.69
N ARG A 685 7.21 -27.03 -22.19
CA ARG A 685 6.72 -28.13 -23.03
C ARG A 685 5.45 -27.77 -23.79
N PHE A 686 4.51 -27.12 -23.11
CA PHE A 686 3.23 -26.75 -23.70
C PHE A 686 3.20 -25.28 -24.07
N ILE A 687 2.66 -24.98 -25.24
CA ILE A 687 2.51 -23.62 -25.72
C ILE A 687 1.10 -23.41 -26.26
N GLN A 688 0.54 -22.23 -26.03
CA GLN A 688 -0.83 -21.90 -26.38
C GLN A 688 -0.95 -20.41 -26.73
N GLY A 689 -1.81 -20.10 -27.69
CA GLY A 689 -2.14 -18.73 -28.07
C GLY A 689 -2.96 -18.66 -29.35
N ASP A 690 -3.50 -17.47 -29.64
CA ASP A 690 -4.37 -17.25 -30.79
C ASP A 690 -3.66 -17.42 -32.15
N TYR A 691 -2.31 -17.38 -32.15
CA TYR A 691 -1.52 -17.68 -33.34
C TYR A 691 -1.67 -19.14 -33.78
N PHE A 692 -1.76 -20.07 -32.82
CA PHE A 692 -1.91 -21.49 -33.08
C PHE A 692 -3.37 -21.88 -33.30
N GLN A 693 -4.23 -21.56 -32.33
CA GLN A 693 -5.66 -21.81 -32.42
C GLN A 693 -6.39 -20.77 -31.58
N LYS A 694 -7.41 -20.12 -32.14
CA LYS A 694 -8.30 -19.24 -31.36
C LYS A 694 -9.20 -20.08 -30.44
N LYS A 695 -9.73 -19.44 -29.40
CA LYS A 695 -10.76 -20.04 -28.53
C LYS A 695 -12.03 -20.36 -29.33
N LEU A 696 -12.46 -21.63 -29.34
CA LEU A 696 -13.62 -22.15 -30.09
C LEU A 696 -14.75 -22.58 -29.14
N ASP A 697 -16.00 -22.60 -29.61
CA ASP A 697 -17.16 -23.01 -28.79
C ASP A 697 -17.28 -24.54 -28.61
N HIS A 698 -16.54 -25.32 -29.40
CA HIS A 698 -16.53 -26.79 -29.37
C HIS A 698 -15.10 -27.34 -29.49
N LEU A 699 -14.90 -28.57 -29.02
CA LEU A 699 -13.67 -29.33 -29.23
C LEU A 699 -13.55 -29.72 -30.70
N ILE A 700 -12.50 -29.26 -31.36
CA ILE A 700 -12.21 -29.50 -32.78
C ILE A 700 -10.70 -29.77 -32.91
N ASP A 701 -10.31 -30.68 -33.79
CA ASP A 701 -8.91 -30.90 -34.17
C ASP A 701 -8.45 -29.80 -35.13
N VAL A 702 -7.28 -29.20 -34.87
CA VAL A 702 -6.66 -28.21 -35.77
C VAL A 702 -6.34 -28.81 -37.14
N GLN A 703 -6.18 -30.14 -37.25
CA GLN A 703 -5.94 -30.81 -38.54
C GLN A 703 -7.21 -30.95 -39.41
N ASP A 704 -8.40 -30.72 -38.84
CA ASP A 704 -9.68 -30.75 -39.57
C ASP A 704 -10.13 -29.35 -40.07
N GLN A 705 -9.29 -28.31 -39.88
CA GLN A 705 -9.44 -26.97 -40.47
C GLN A 705 -8.50 -26.78 -41.66
#